data_AF-A0A226EIM9-F1
#
_entry.id   AF-A0A226EIM9-F1
#
_cell.length_a   1.000
_cell.length_b   1.000
_cell.length_c   1.000
_cell.angle_alpha   90.00
_cell.angle_beta   90.00
_cell.angle_gamma   90.00
#
_symmetry.space_group_name_H-M   'P 1'
#
loop_
_entity.id
_entity.type
_entity.pdbx_description
1 polymer ?
#
loop_
_entity_poly.entity_id
_entity_poly.type
_entity_poly.pdbx_seq_one_letter_code
_entity_poly.pdbx_strand_id
1 'polypeptide(L)'
;MICLRKAVIITFFLVSVLFRFSVELSLNEFLTLSEDQKIKLDTFRELISPRLPEDYMRKDVYLIRWLRDSDFDIPTAEKRLMNLVSWRKENQMDTIFQEDWEKFDYEFKIHVEGCDRDKKPVISVPVDWDVRRIVISGESKKFMRYIDRIFEEADLMVRKMTNEGQNVTQITMLFDLSNFNLIQQGCGRCLTAYFYLITTYEKHFVGLIHRIILINTPEVFLPLYDILKTALSKQTRDIITVLGRDKASSLRHLSEEIDKDQLSRKFLRDSTIHGLKYLSQRKRPHVERICWLLTLLTSLGASAYLIYGIIEKWNASPVIVSFQPSQTSVMDVPFPAVTVCSSNRFKKSAVDRFLRDVNSEDPEESHIAKSVLRQLDHVCSLSNTFSTYFNYSLNETTVNACERLGIGCGNHPGMLASENIPYPVLLQFALSFQSCGDMIPLCLWEGKKLNMGSCEEIFKPVITDMGFCCTFNSVPRQYLLRNESIFLSSAISEEDVRFWEAFNLDNLLETDHHTNKGYRKHVKFQKKAGQTSGLSFLVNTDANEYFCANHDSFGFRVHAHSLVEVSHVAEFGVAIAPNSELFLSLQAEVTKSEKAIRDMNVERRKCYYSDEHRLDSFTFYTASNCLDQCLSEEIAKGCNCIRFDLALKFSSVEFENVTYCEGPAFKCAKLVMGNVSKVGTEIICPHCKPTCNKIEYIAQLSSLRLREDFTIRVELDEEDEGNTPDNFVRPNASIVHVFFGSDNVYSRVRKNMYDSNDFFAHIGGILGLFLGLSVISAVEPINLLFWKIAQIFSKKSKVNPQNQSPDTTLRNDRSFYAPSPKNYYAEMPNASQVPWFKNQYSIFGPTMHGNRLHPKGHDSIMSRRY
;
A
#
# COMPACT_ATOMS: atom_id res chain seq x y z
N MET A 1 -18.77 -8.27 -29.23
CA MET A 1 -19.80 -8.66 -28.24
C MET A 1 -21.16 -9.08 -28.86
N ILE A 2 -21.25 -9.37 -30.18
CA ILE A 2 -22.48 -9.85 -30.84
C ILE A 2 -22.35 -11.31 -31.36
N CYS A 3 -21.13 -11.84 -31.54
CA CYS A 3 -20.94 -13.27 -31.83
C CYS A 3 -21.07 -14.19 -30.60
N LEU A 4 -20.87 -13.69 -29.38
CA LEU A 4 -20.99 -14.50 -28.16
C LEU A 4 -22.45 -14.72 -27.70
N ARG A 5 -23.40 -13.91 -28.20
CA ARG A 5 -24.84 -14.02 -27.88
C ARG A 5 -25.59 -15.01 -28.76
N LYS A 6 -25.09 -15.35 -29.95
CA LYS A 6 -25.75 -16.30 -30.87
C LYS A 6 -25.32 -17.76 -30.69
N ALA A 7 -24.12 -18.01 -30.13
CA ALA A 7 -23.67 -19.37 -29.81
C ALA A 7 -24.41 -19.99 -28.62
N VAL A 8 -24.86 -19.18 -27.66
CA VAL A 8 -25.53 -19.62 -26.42
C VAL A 8 -27.00 -19.97 -26.64
N ILE A 9 -27.68 -19.37 -27.62
CA ILE A 9 -29.12 -19.60 -27.87
C ILE A 9 -29.33 -20.87 -28.71
N ILE A 10 -28.39 -21.24 -29.58
CA ILE A 10 -28.48 -22.46 -30.40
C ILE A 10 -28.08 -23.71 -29.61
N THR A 11 -27.18 -23.60 -28.62
CA THR A 11 -26.90 -24.69 -27.67
C THR A 11 -28.04 -24.91 -26.68
N PHE A 12 -28.79 -23.87 -26.30
CA PHE A 12 -29.94 -23.99 -25.39
C PHE A 12 -31.16 -24.65 -26.05
N PHE A 13 -31.31 -24.52 -27.39
CA PHE A 13 -32.43 -25.12 -28.14
C PHE A 13 -32.16 -26.56 -28.61
N LEU A 14 -30.88 -26.97 -28.73
CA LEU A 14 -30.50 -28.35 -29.06
C LEU A 14 -30.44 -29.28 -27.83
N VAL A 15 -30.24 -28.72 -26.63
CA VAL A 15 -30.26 -29.49 -25.37
C VAL A 15 -31.69 -29.71 -24.85
N SER A 16 -32.66 -28.88 -25.23
CA SER A 16 -34.08 -29.07 -24.87
C SER A 16 -34.82 -30.10 -25.74
N VAL A 17 -34.22 -30.56 -26.85
CA VAL A 17 -34.81 -31.57 -27.76
C VAL A 17 -34.19 -32.96 -27.58
N LEU A 18 -33.07 -33.10 -26.84
CA LEU A 18 -32.38 -34.39 -26.63
C LEU A 18 -32.53 -35.00 -25.23
N PHE A 19 -33.36 -34.44 -24.36
CA PHE A 19 -33.78 -35.08 -23.11
C PHE A 19 -35.32 -35.17 -23.04
N ARG A 20 -35.89 -35.97 -23.95
CA ARG A 20 -37.11 -36.73 -23.66
C ARG A 20 -36.73 -38.21 -23.69
N PHE A 21 -37.32 -38.97 -22.77
CA PHE A 21 -37.12 -40.39 -22.49
C PHE A 21 -35.95 -40.73 -21.55
N SER A 22 -36.22 -40.58 -20.26
CA SER A 22 -36.07 -41.74 -19.37
C SER A 22 -37.29 -41.76 -18.45
N VAL A 23 -37.85 -42.95 -18.33
CA VAL A 23 -39.14 -43.26 -17.72
C VAL A 23 -39.10 -42.89 -16.24
N GLU A 24 -40.01 -42.02 -15.83
CA GLU A 24 -40.31 -41.75 -14.43
C GLU A 24 -41.11 -42.95 -13.91
N LEU A 25 -40.43 -43.96 -13.35
CA LEU A 25 -41.10 -45.05 -12.64
C LEU A 25 -41.63 -44.49 -11.31
N SER A 26 -42.94 -44.22 -11.29
CA SER A 26 -43.65 -43.78 -10.11
C SER A 26 -43.66 -44.85 -9.00
N LEU A 27 -43.76 -44.38 -7.75
CA LEU A 27 -43.87 -45.09 -6.47
C LEU A 27 -44.83 -46.32 -6.43
N ASN A 28 -45.68 -46.50 -7.46
CA ASN A 28 -46.57 -47.65 -7.61
C ASN A 28 -45.89 -48.94 -8.09
N GLU A 29 -44.67 -48.91 -8.64
CA GLU A 29 -43.94 -50.13 -9.06
C GLU A 29 -43.05 -50.75 -7.97
N PHE A 30 -42.73 -50.01 -6.89
CA PHE A 30 -41.91 -50.57 -5.79
C PHE A 30 -42.74 -51.44 -4.81
N LEU A 31 -44.05 -51.19 -4.76
CA LEU A 31 -45.00 -51.90 -3.90
C LEU A 31 -45.77 -53.00 -4.65
N THR A 32 -45.69 -53.05 -5.98
CA THR A 32 -46.36 -54.07 -6.80
C THR A 32 -45.31 -54.99 -7.42
N LEU A 33 -45.36 -56.28 -7.07
CA LEU A 33 -44.63 -57.32 -7.78
C LEU A 33 -45.44 -57.69 -9.01
N SER A 34 -44.78 -57.88 -10.16
CA SER A 34 -45.45 -58.56 -11.27
C SER A 34 -45.85 -59.98 -10.84
N GLU A 35 -46.83 -60.58 -11.51
CA GLU A 35 -47.27 -61.93 -11.18
C GLU A 35 -46.10 -62.94 -11.24
N ASP A 36 -45.23 -62.83 -12.25
CA ASP A 36 -43.98 -63.62 -12.37
C ASP A 36 -43.01 -63.38 -11.20
N GLN A 37 -42.83 -62.11 -10.79
CA GLN A 37 -41.97 -61.77 -9.66
C GLN A 37 -42.52 -62.28 -8.32
N LYS A 38 -43.85 -62.29 -8.15
CA LYS A 38 -44.48 -62.84 -6.95
C LYS A 38 -44.33 -64.37 -6.89
N ILE A 39 -44.50 -65.06 -8.01
CA ILE A 39 -44.25 -66.51 -8.11
C ILE A 39 -42.79 -66.83 -7.75
N LYS A 40 -41.83 -66.06 -8.27
CA LYS A 40 -40.41 -66.22 -7.92
C LYS A 40 -40.12 -65.95 -6.45
N LEU A 41 -40.75 -64.94 -5.85
CA LEU A 41 -40.63 -64.65 -4.43
C LEU A 41 -41.20 -65.78 -3.56
N ASP A 42 -42.37 -66.29 -3.90
CA ASP A 42 -43.00 -67.39 -3.16
C ASP A 42 -42.16 -68.68 -3.28
N THR A 43 -41.64 -68.97 -4.48
CA THR A 43 -40.72 -70.11 -4.73
C THR A 43 -39.42 -69.97 -3.92
N PHE A 44 -38.82 -68.79 -3.93
CA PHE A 44 -37.61 -68.50 -3.19
C PHE A 44 -37.83 -68.60 -1.67
N ARG A 45 -38.96 -68.11 -1.17
CA ARG A 45 -39.35 -68.20 0.23
C ARG A 45 -39.49 -69.65 0.67
N GLU A 46 -40.18 -70.49 -0.10
CA GLU A 46 -40.33 -71.91 0.23
C GLU A 46 -38.98 -72.63 0.26
N LEU A 47 -38.10 -72.32 -0.68
CA LEU A 47 -36.75 -72.91 -0.76
C LEU A 47 -35.87 -72.53 0.46
N ILE A 48 -35.90 -71.27 0.90
CA ILE A 48 -34.90 -70.73 1.83
C ILE A 48 -35.39 -70.61 3.27
N SER A 49 -36.70 -70.45 3.51
CA SER A 49 -37.26 -70.21 4.86
C SER A 49 -36.82 -71.25 5.91
N PRO A 50 -36.75 -72.56 5.61
CA PRO A 50 -36.28 -73.57 6.57
C PRO A 50 -34.81 -73.43 6.97
N ARG A 51 -34.00 -72.74 6.14
CA ARG A 51 -32.55 -72.61 6.31
C ARG A 51 -32.14 -71.29 6.99
N LEU A 52 -33.09 -70.39 7.24
CA LEU A 52 -32.84 -69.09 7.84
C LEU A 52 -32.99 -69.14 9.38
N PRO A 53 -32.03 -68.56 10.12
CA PRO A 53 -32.00 -68.65 11.58
C PRO A 53 -33.07 -67.78 12.26
N GLU A 54 -33.36 -66.60 11.70
CA GLU A 54 -34.16 -65.57 12.36
C GLU A 54 -35.51 -65.34 11.67
N ASP A 55 -36.57 -65.11 12.45
CA ASP A 55 -37.95 -64.98 11.93
C ASP A 55 -38.12 -63.76 11.02
N TYR A 56 -37.41 -62.67 11.27
CA TYR A 56 -37.48 -61.49 10.40
C TYR A 56 -36.90 -61.75 9.01
N MET A 57 -35.94 -62.68 8.88
CA MET A 57 -35.33 -63.03 7.60
C MET A 57 -36.28 -63.81 6.70
N ARG A 58 -37.29 -64.46 7.27
CA ARG A 58 -38.30 -65.24 6.54
C ARG A 58 -39.41 -64.38 5.93
N LYS A 59 -39.46 -63.08 6.25
CA LYS A 59 -40.49 -62.15 5.76
C LYS A 59 -40.23 -61.78 4.30
N ASP A 60 -41.32 -61.69 3.51
CA ASP A 60 -41.30 -61.27 2.10
C ASP A 60 -40.50 -59.97 1.86
N VAL A 61 -40.63 -58.99 2.76
CA VAL A 61 -39.93 -57.68 2.71
C VAL A 61 -38.40 -57.81 2.84
N TYR A 62 -37.91 -58.83 3.54
CA TYR A 62 -36.48 -59.11 3.67
C TYR A 62 -35.97 -59.90 2.45
N LEU A 63 -36.68 -60.95 2.06
CA LEU A 63 -36.31 -61.83 0.93
C LEU A 63 -36.31 -61.11 -0.42
N ILE A 64 -37.25 -60.18 -0.63
CA ILE A 64 -37.37 -59.47 -1.90
C ILE A 64 -36.14 -58.58 -2.22
N ARG A 65 -35.40 -58.11 -1.21
CA ARG A 65 -34.18 -57.31 -1.43
C ARG A 65 -33.09 -58.12 -2.14
N TRP A 66 -32.95 -59.39 -1.76
CA TRP A 66 -31.97 -60.32 -2.34
C TRP A 66 -32.34 -60.75 -3.75
N LEU A 67 -33.64 -60.96 -4.01
CA LEU A 67 -34.13 -61.24 -5.35
C LEU A 67 -33.95 -60.04 -6.27
N ARG A 68 -34.27 -58.82 -5.82
CA ARG A 68 -34.06 -57.60 -6.62
C ARG A 68 -32.60 -57.36 -6.96
N ASP A 69 -31.69 -57.58 -6.01
CA ASP A 69 -30.24 -57.49 -6.21
C ASP A 69 -29.68 -58.57 -7.15
N SER A 70 -30.38 -59.69 -7.28
CA SER A 70 -30.00 -60.80 -8.16
C SER A 70 -30.79 -60.81 -9.48
N ASP A 71 -31.44 -59.70 -9.85
CA ASP A 71 -32.31 -59.61 -11.04
C ASP A 71 -33.40 -60.70 -11.10
N PHE A 72 -33.92 -61.10 -9.94
CA PHE A 72 -34.86 -62.19 -9.71
C PHE A 72 -34.33 -63.59 -10.11
N ASP A 73 -33.01 -63.78 -10.20
CA ASP A 73 -32.37 -65.09 -10.33
C ASP A 73 -32.30 -65.82 -8.99
N ILE A 74 -33.13 -66.87 -8.84
CA ILE A 74 -33.27 -67.64 -7.60
C ILE A 74 -31.95 -68.28 -7.15
N PRO A 75 -31.18 -68.98 -8.00
CA PRO A 75 -29.91 -69.59 -7.60
C PRO A 75 -28.87 -68.57 -7.12
N THR A 76 -28.76 -67.42 -7.79
CA THR A 76 -27.84 -66.35 -7.36
C THR A 76 -28.29 -65.74 -6.03
N ALA A 77 -29.59 -65.45 -5.88
CA ALA A 77 -30.15 -64.91 -4.64
C ALA A 77 -29.95 -65.87 -3.46
N GLU A 78 -30.17 -67.17 -3.67
CA GLU A 78 -29.94 -68.21 -2.66
C GLU A 78 -28.49 -68.23 -2.21
N LYS A 79 -27.55 -68.30 -3.17
CA LYS A 79 -26.12 -68.32 -2.88
C LYS A 79 -25.68 -67.08 -2.11
N ARG A 80 -26.14 -65.89 -2.51
CA ARG A 80 -25.80 -64.62 -1.84
C ARG A 80 -26.35 -64.56 -0.42
N LEU A 81 -27.61 -64.94 -0.22
CA LEU A 81 -28.24 -64.95 1.11
C LEU A 81 -27.58 -65.98 2.05
N MET A 82 -27.26 -67.19 1.58
CA MET A 82 -26.57 -68.19 2.39
C MET A 82 -25.12 -67.80 2.72
N ASN A 83 -24.44 -67.09 1.81
CA ASN A 83 -23.13 -66.49 2.10
C ASN A 83 -23.24 -65.42 3.20
N LEU A 84 -24.29 -64.59 3.20
CA LEU A 84 -24.54 -63.66 4.30
C LEU A 84 -24.73 -64.40 5.64
N VAL A 85 -25.56 -65.45 5.67
CA VAL A 85 -25.80 -66.22 6.91
C VAL A 85 -24.49 -66.79 7.46
N SER A 86 -23.63 -67.32 6.58
CA SER A 86 -22.32 -67.83 6.96
C SER A 86 -21.42 -66.71 7.48
N TRP A 87 -21.36 -65.58 6.77
CA TRP A 87 -20.59 -64.40 7.18
C TRP A 87 -21.03 -63.84 8.53
N ARG A 88 -22.34 -63.75 8.79
CA ARG A 88 -22.88 -63.27 10.07
C ARG A 88 -22.41 -64.14 11.23
N LYS A 89 -22.40 -65.47 11.03
CA LYS A 89 -21.93 -66.44 12.03
C LYS A 89 -20.42 -66.34 12.24
N GLU A 90 -19.64 -66.31 11.16
CA GLU A 90 -18.17 -66.19 11.21
C GLU A 90 -17.71 -64.90 11.89
N ASN A 91 -18.44 -63.80 11.65
CA ASN A 91 -18.12 -62.48 12.17
C ASN A 91 -18.90 -62.13 13.44
N GLN A 92 -19.60 -63.07 14.10
CA GLN A 92 -20.31 -62.81 15.37
C GLN A 92 -21.19 -61.54 15.32
N MET A 93 -21.98 -61.38 14.25
CA MET A 93 -22.73 -60.15 14.01
C MET A 93 -23.87 -59.94 15.02
N ASP A 94 -24.39 -61.01 15.60
CA ASP A 94 -25.53 -60.92 16.52
C ASP A 94 -25.14 -60.34 17.90
N THR A 95 -23.85 -60.35 18.26
CA THR A 95 -23.32 -59.76 19.50
C THR A 95 -22.62 -58.42 19.29
N ILE A 96 -22.64 -57.85 18.08
CA ILE A 96 -21.85 -56.65 17.73
C ILE A 96 -22.19 -55.42 18.59
N PHE A 97 -23.44 -55.30 19.04
CA PHE A 97 -23.90 -54.21 19.91
C PHE A 97 -23.44 -54.35 21.37
N GLN A 98 -22.93 -55.52 21.77
CA GLN A 98 -22.41 -55.78 23.12
C GLN A 98 -20.91 -55.43 23.25
N GLU A 99 -20.25 -55.16 22.13
CA GLU A 99 -18.85 -54.73 22.10
C GLU A 99 -18.70 -53.25 22.56
N ASP A 100 -17.50 -52.87 23.02
CA ASP A 100 -17.21 -51.49 23.47
C ASP A 100 -16.84 -50.54 22.32
N TRP A 101 -17.67 -49.51 22.17
CA TRP A 101 -17.65 -48.53 21.09
C TRP A 101 -17.59 -47.07 21.55
N GLU A 102 -17.49 -46.80 22.85
CA GLU A 102 -17.64 -45.43 23.40
C GLU A 102 -16.72 -44.41 22.71
N LYS A 103 -15.46 -44.81 22.47
CA LYS A 103 -14.48 -44.01 21.74
C LYS A 103 -14.93 -43.68 20.31
N PHE A 104 -15.44 -44.68 19.58
CA PHE A 104 -15.85 -44.50 18.19
C PHE A 104 -17.17 -43.71 18.09
N ASP A 105 -18.12 -43.93 18.99
CA ASP A 105 -19.37 -43.14 19.02
C ASP A 105 -19.13 -41.66 19.33
N TYR A 106 -18.10 -41.35 20.12
CA TYR A 106 -17.68 -39.98 20.36
C TYR A 106 -16.98 -39.34 19.14
N GLU A 107 -16.10 -40.09 18.46
CA GLU A 107 -15.30 -39.61 17.32
C GLU A 107 -16.10 -39.58 16.00
N PHE A 108 -17.02 -40.51 15.76
CA PHE A 108 -17.75 -40.74 14.50
C PHE A 108 -19.25 -40.48 14.67
N LYS A 109 -19.60 -39.20 14.76
CA LYS A 109 -20.99 -38.80 15.04
C LYS A 109 -21.88 -39.05 13.83
N ILE A 110 -22.97 -39.77 14.06
CA ILE A 110 -24.07 -39.97 13.10
C ILE A 110 -25.33 -39.37 13.71
N HIS A 111 -26.16 -38.73 12.89
CA HIS A 111 -27.39 -38.09 13.35
C HIS A 111 -28.59 -38.64 12.58
N VAL A 112 -29.68 -38.91 13.28
CA VAL A 112 -31.00 -39.16 12.66
C VAL A 112 -31.71 -37.81 12.59
N GLU A 113 -32.00 -37.32 11.38
CA GLU A 113 -32.60 -36.00 11.16
C GLU A 113 -34.13 -36.05 11.28
N GLY A 114 -34.77 -36.91 10.49
CA GLY A 114 -36.21 -37.01 10.32
C GLY A 114 -36.55 -38.06 9.25
N CYS A 115 -37.59 -37.83 8.45
CA CYS A 115 -37.91 -38.67 7.29
C CYS A 115 -37.83 -37.89 5.97
N ASP A 116 -37.52 -38.60 4.88
CA ASP A 116 -37.72 -38.10 3.52
C ASP A 116 -39.21 -38.09 3.15
N ARG A 117 -39.54 -37.57 1.96
CA ARG A 117 -40.93 -37.47 1.50
C ARG A 117 -41.64 -38.82 1.35
N ASP A 118 -40.88 -39.89 1.12
CA ASP A 118 -41.40 -41.26 1.07
C ASP A 118 -41.47 -41.91 2.47
N LYS A 119 -41.30 -41.11 3.53
CA LYS A 119 -41.31 -41.49 4.94
C LYS A 119 -40.15 -42.39 5.36
N LYS A 120 -39.09 -42.52 4.54
CA LYS A 120 -37.88 -43.27 4.89
C LYS A 120 -37.01 -42.43 5.82
N PRO A 121 -36.40 -42.99 6.88
CA PRO A 121 -35.59 -42.23 7.80
C PRO A 121 -34.33 -41.67 7.13
N VAL A 122 -34.00 -40.43 7.48
CA VAL A 122 -32.83 -39.71 6.99
C VAL A 122 -31.73 -39.72 8.05
N ILE A 123 -30.57 -40.25 7.67
CA ILE A 123 -29.35 -40.30 8.48
C ILE A 123 -28.35 -39.29 7.92
N SER A 124 -27.93 -38.31 8.71
CA SER A 124 -26.89 -37.36 8.35
C SER A 124 -25.54 -37.69 8.98
N VAL A 125 -24.49 -37.53 8.18
CA VAL A 125 -23.11 -37.83 8.55
C VAL A 125 -22.23 -36.61 8.21
N PRO A 126 -21.76 -35.85 9.21
CA PRO A 126 -20.72 -34.85 8.98
C PRO A 126 -19.39 -35.56 8.65
N VAL A 127 -18.78 -35.21 7.52
CA VAL A 127 -17.52 -35.82 7.07
C VAL A 127 -16.32 -35.04 7.63
N ASP A 128 -16.19 -35.07 8.96
CA ASP A 128 -15.04 -34.52 9.72
C ASP A 128 -14.18 -35.64 10.37
N TRP A 129 -14.43 -36.88 9.99
CA TRP A 129 -13.81 -38.10 10.50
C TRP A 129 -12.30 -38.20 10.17
N ASP A 130 -11.41 -38.31 11.15
CA ASP A 130 -9.96 -38.49 10.90
C ASP A 130 -9.58 -39.96 10.64
N VAL A 131 -9.93 -40.47 9.45
CA VAL A 131 -9.65 -41.85 9.04
C VAL A 131 -8.15 -42.12 8.98
N ARG A 132 -7.33 -41.13 8.58
CA ARG A 132 -5.88 -41.25 8.55
C ARG A 132 -5.28 -41.56 9.92
N ARG A 133 -5.73 -40.88 10.97
CA ARG A 133 -5.26 -41.13 12.34
C ARG A 133 -5.51 -42.57 12.76
N ILE A 134 -6.69 -43.12 12.48
CA ILE A 134 -7.03 -44.53 12.75
C ILE A 134 -6.06 -45.46 12.04
N VAL A 135 -5.87 -45.23 10.74
CA VAL A 135 -5.04 -46.10 9.90
C VAL A 135 -3.57 -46.05 10.31
N ILE A 136 -3.07 -44.90 10.76
CA ILE A 136 -1.70 -44.76 11.30
C ILE A 136 -1.58 -45.40 12.68
N SER A 137 -2.61 -45.27 13.52
CA SER A 137 -2.62 -45.83 14.88
C SER A 137 -2.75 -47.36 14.94
N GLY A 138 -2.99 -48.02 13.79
CA GLY A 138 -3.14 -49.47 13.70
C GLY A 138 -4.55 -49.98 14.07
N GLU A 139 -5.51 -49.07 14.30
CA GLU A 139 -6.89 -49.40 14.70
C GLU A 139 -7.82 -49.72 13.51
N SER A 140 -7.29 -49.87 12.29
CA SER A 140 -8.08 -50.09 11.07
C SER A 140 -9.06 -51.25 11.16
N LYS A 141 -8.68 -52.35 11.82
CA LYS A 141 -9.56 -53.52 11.99
C LYS A 141 -10.76 -53.21 12.90
N LYS A 142 -10.55 -52.45 13.98
CA LYS A 142 -11.62 -52.03 14.89
C LYS A 142 -12.54 -51.02 14.20
N PHE A 143 -12.00 -50.16 13.35
CA PHE A 143 -12.80 -49.24 12.53
C PHE A 143 -13.65 -49.96 11.47
N MET A 144 -13.11 -50.97 10.79
CA MET A 144 -13.88 -51.83 9.87
C MET A 144 -15.04 -52.52 10.62
N ARG A 145 -14.77 -53.07 11.80
CA ARG A 145 -15.80 -53.64 12.67
C ARG A 145 -16.86 -52.61 13.10
N TYR A 146 -16.45 -51.37 13.35
CA TYR A 146 -17.37 -50.27 13.65
C TYR A 146 -18.28 -49.92 12.45
N ILE A 147 -17.76 -50.01 11.22
CA ILE A 147 -18.59 -49.85 10.00
C ILE A 147 -19.68 -50.92 9.93
N ASP A 148 -19.35 -52.18 10.24
CA ASP A 148 -20.34 -53.27 10.29
C ASP A 148 -21.44 -52.97 11.31
N ARG A 149 -21.06 -52.44 12.48
CA ARG A 149 -22.02 -52.01 13.52
C ARG A 149 -22.95 -50.91 13.00
N ILE A 150 -22.43 -49.89 12.31
CA ILE A 150 -23.24 -48.79 11.77
C ILE A 150 -24.32 -49.32 10.82
N PHE A 151 -23.97 -50.25 9.93
CA PHE A 151 -24.93 -50.85 9.01
C PHE A 151 -25.96 -51.74 9.72
N GLU A 152 -25.55 -52.54 10.71
CA GLU A 152 -26.48 -53.34 11.51
C GLU A 152 -27.44 -52.45 12.30
N GLU A 153 -26.96 -51.30 12.83
CA GLU A 153 -27.77 -50.32 13.54
C GLU A 153 -28.84 -49.70 12.62
N ALA A 154 -28.44 -49.32 11.40
CA ALA A 154 -29.35 -48.81 10.38
C ALA A 154 -30.40 -49.87 9.95
N ASP A 155 -30.00 -51.11 9.72
CA ASP A 155 -30.95 -52.18 9.38
C ASP A 155 -31.88 -52.53 10.56
N LEU A 156 -31.38 -52.51 11.79
CA LEU A 156 -32.21 -52.68 13.00
C LEU A 156 -33.24 -51.55 13.13
N MET A 157 -32.87 -50.31 12.83
CA MET A 157 -33.79 -49.16 12.84
C MET A 157 -34.94 -49.37 11.84
N VAL A 158 -34.63 -49.77 10.61
CA VAL A 158 -35.64 -50.09 9.59
C VAL A 158 -36.53 -51.24 10.06
N ARG A 159 -35.96 -52.34 10.56
CA ARG A 159 -36.71 -53.49 11.06
C ARG A 159 -37.69 -53.13 12.18
N LYS A 160 -37.27 -52.27 13.11
CA LYS A 160 -38.14 -51.77 14.20
C LYS A 160 -39.31 -50.96 13.64
N MET A 161 -39.04 -50.01 12.75
CA MET A 161 -40.07 -49.21 12.09
C MET A 161 -41.08 -50.07 11.31
N THR A 162 -40.59 -51.08 10.58
CA THR A 162 -41.47 -52.02 9.86
C THR A 162 -42.36 -52.84 10.80
N ASN A 163 -41.82 -53.32 11.93
CA ASN A 163 -42.59 -54.10 12.91
C ASN A 163 -43.67 -53.27 13.63
N GLU A 164 -43.48 -51.95 13.71
CA GLU A 164 -44.46 -51.02 14.28
C GLU A 164 -45.55 -50.59 13.27
N GLY A 165 -45.59 -51.21 12.09
CA GLY A 165 -46.61 -50.98 11.08
C GLY A 165 -46.31 -49.80 10.14
N GLN A 166 -45.08 -49.28 10.15
CA GLN A 166 -44.67 -48.25 9.18
C GLN A 166 -44.20 -48.91 7.88
N ASN A 167 -44.64 -48.37 6.73
CA ASN A 167 -44.22 -48.84 5.40
C ASN A 167 -42.82 -48.34 5.03
N VAL A 168 -41.81 -48.69 5.83
CA VAL A 168 -40.41 -48.28 5.65
C VAL A 168 -39.57 -49.53 5.34
N THR A 169 -38.83 -49.48 4.24
CA THR A 169 -37.98 -50.59 3.79
C THR A 169 -36.52 -50.18 3.56
N GLN A 170 -36.20 -48.89 3.57
CA GLN A 170 -34.87 -48.36 3.25
C GLN A 170 -34.58 -47.08 4.05
N ILE A 171 -33.35 -46.57 3.96
CA ILE A 171 -32.89 -45.31 4.56
C ILE A 171 -32.35 -44.33 3.51
N THR A 172 -32.36 -43.03 3.82
CA THR A 172 -31.70 -42.00 3.01
C THR A 172 -30.49 -41.45 3.77
N MET A 173 -29.31 -41.43 3.15
CA MET A 173 -28.06 -40.95 3.77
C MET A 173 -27.67 -39.58 3.23
N LEU A 174 -27.35 -38.65 4.14
CA LEU A 174 -26.91 -37.30 3.84
C LEU A 174 -25.49 -37.07 4.36
N PHE A 175 -24.51 -36.93 3.47
CA PHE A 175 -23.12 -36.67 3.84
C PHE A 175 -22.79 -35.18 3.70
N ASP A 176 -22.38 -34.53 4.79
CA ASP A 176 -21.93 -33.13 4.79
C ASP A 176 -20.41 -33.01 4.70
N LEU A 177 -19.92 -32.60 3.53
CA LEU A 177 -18.49 -32.51 3.21
C LEU A 177 -17.91 -31.11 3.46
N SER A 178 -18.61 -30.25 4.21
CA SER A 178 -18.14 -28.90 4.55
C SER A 178 -16.77 -28.88 5.23
N ASN A 179 -16.44 -29.89 6.04
CA ASN A 179 -15.16 -30.04 6.74
C ASN A 179 -14.21 -31.06 6.08
N PHE A 180 -14.46 -31.44 4.83
CA PHE A 180 -13.63 -32.41 4.13
C PHE A 180 -12.16 -31.93 4.01
N ASN A 181 -11.23 -32.76 4.47
CA ASN A 181 -9.79 -32.51 4.42
C ASN A 181 -9.07 -33.59 3.61
N LEU A 182 -8.45 -33.20 2.49
CA LEU A 182 -7.77 -34.13 1.57
C LEU A 182 -6.60 -34.86 2.24
N ILE A 183 -5.92 -34.27 3.23
CA ILE A 183 -4.80 -34.91 3.92
C ILE A 183 -5.27 -36.01 4.86
N GLN A 184 -6.40 -35.80 5.55
CA GLN A 184 -7.00 -36.75 6.50
C GLN A 184 -7.78 -37.86 5.79
N GLN A 185 -8.42 -37.56 4.66
CA GLN A 185 -9.28 -38.50 3.93
C GLN A 185 -8.58 -39.14 2.72
N GLY A 186 -7.69 -38.41 2.05
CA GLY A 186 -7.01 -38.82 0.81
C GLY A 186 -5.71 -39.61 1.01
N CYS A 187 -5.54 -40.28 2.15
CA CYS A 187 -4.36 -41.12 2.37
C CYS A 187 -4.52 -42.46 1.63
N GLY A 188 -3.47 -42.97 0.96
CA GLY A 188 -3.58 -44.21 0.18
C GLY A 188 -4.04 -45.43 0.99
N ARG A 189 -3.66 -45.52 2.27
CA ARG A 189 -4.13 -46.57 3.20
C ARG A 189 -5.57 -46.37 3.69
N CYS A 190 -6.13 -45.17 3.54
CA CYS A 190 -7.52 -44.84 3.88
C CYS A 190 -8.48 -45.43 2.82
N LEU A 191 -8.03 -45.57 1.57
CA LEU A 191 -8.81 -46.20 0.49
C LEU A 191 -9.29 -47.60 0.85
N THR A 192 -8.48 -48.39 1.58
CA THR A 192 -8.88 -49.74 2.03
C THR A 192 -10.11 -49.69 2.94
N ALA A 193 -10.26 -48.66 3.77
CA ALA A 193 -11.43 -48.51 4.63
C ALA A 193 -12.68 -48.10 3.83
N TYR A 194 -12.54 -47.24 2.82
CA TYR A 194 -13.66 -46.90 1.94
C TYR A 194 -14.08 -48.06 1.04
N PHE A 195 -13.12 -48.82 0.49
CA PHE A 195 -13.42 -50.04 -0.25
C PHE A 195 -14.10 -51.06 0.66
N TYR A 196 -13.65 -51.22 1.90
CA TYR A 196 -14.33 -52.07 2.87
C TYR A 196 -15.79 -51.64 3.07
N LEU A 197 -16.03 -50.35 3.35
CA LEU A 197 -17.38 -49.80 3.51
C LEU A 197 -18.29 -50.09 2.30
N ILE A 198 -17.77 -49.86 1.09
CA ILE A 198 -18.50 -50.14 -0.16
C ILE A 198 -18.80 -51.63 -0.29
N THR A 199 -17.79 -52.48 -0.09
CA THR A 199 -17.94 -53.93 -0.26
C THR A 199 -18.84 -54.56 0.81
N THR A 200 -18.83 -54.05 2.04
CA THR A 200 -19.72 -54.48 3.12
C THR A 200 -21.17 -54.15 2.76
N TYR A 201 -21.44 -52.95 2.26
CA TYR A 201 -22.78 -52.58 1.79
C TYR A 201 -23.26 -53.49 0.65
N GLU A 202 -22.48 -53.61 -0.43
CA GLU A 202 -22.88 -54.36 -1.63
C GLU A 202 -22.94 -55.88 -1.44
N LYS A 203 -22.26 -56.44 -0.42
CA LYS A 203 -22.29 -57.88 -0.15
C LYS A 203 -23.24 -58.28 0.96
N HIS A 204 -23.47 -57.42 1.95
CA HIS A 204 -24.11 -57.82 3.21
C HIS A 204 -25.37 -57.01 3.56
N PHE A 205 -25.51 -55.76 3.09
CA PHE A 205 -26.63 -54.87 3.44
C PHE A 205 -27.36 -54.34 2.21
N VAL A 206 -27.49 -55.18 1.19
CA VAL A 206 -28.05 -54.76 -0.09
C VAL A 206 -29.50 -54.31 0.03
N GLY A 207 -29.83 -53.23 -0.66
CA GLY A 207 -31.17 -52.67 -0.69
C GLY A 207 -31.57 -51.94 0.59
N LEU A 208 -30.65 -51.75 1.55
CA LEU A 208 -30.89 -50.96 2.76
C LEU A 208 -30.95 -49.46 2.47
N ILE A 209 -30.16 -48.95 1.51
CA ILE A 209 -30.07 -47.53 1.21
C ILE A 209 -30.94 -47.20 -0.02
N HIS A 210 -31.80 -46.21 0.13
CA HIS A 210 -32.61 -45.63 -0.94
C HIS A 210 -31.80 -44.61 -1.76
N ARG A 211 -31.13 -43.67 -1.08
CA ARG A 211 -30.37 -42.59 -1.70
C ARG A 211 -29.21 -42.12 -0.83
N ILE A 212 -28.10 -41.75 -1.46
CA ILE A 212 -26.92 -41.14 -0.83
C ILE A 212 -26.74 -39.75 -1.43
N ILE A 213 -26.85 -38.71 -0.61
CA ILE A 213 -26.74 -37.31 -1.03
C ILE A 213 -25.48 -36.71 -0.39
N LEU A 214 -24.50 -36.31 -1.20
CA LEU A 214 -23.31 -35.61 -0.74
C LEU A 214 -23.50 -34.10 -0.95
N ILE A 215 -23.43 -33.33 0.13
CA ILE A 215 -23.63 -31.87 0.12
C ILE A 215 -22.36 -31.15 0.54
N ASN A 216 -22.25 -29.87 0.15
CA ASN A 216 -21.06 -29.04 0.37
C ASN A 216 -19.77 -29.66 -0.21
N THR A 217 -19.90 -30.47 -1.27
CA THR A 217 -18.80 -31.25 -1.83
C THR A 217 -17.72 -30.32 -2.42
N PRO A 218 -16.47 -30.36 -1.92
CA PRO A 218 -15.34 -29.66 -2.53
C PRO A 218 -15.01 -30.21 -3.92
N GLU A 219 -14.52 -29.38 -4.83
CA GLU A 219 -13.98 -29.86 -6.11
C GLU A 219 -12.85 -30.88 -5.92
N VAL A 220 -12.04 -30.72 -4.85
CA VAL A 220 -10.97 -31.67 -4.49
C VAL A 220 -11.46 -33.06 -4.07
N PHE A 221 -12.75 -33.26 -3.82
CA PHE A 221 -13.32 -34.59 -3.55
C PHE A 221 -13.55 -35.40 -4.83
N LEU A 222 -13.75 -34.73 -5.98
CA LEU A 222 -14.09 -35.41 -7.25
C LEU A 222 -13.05 -36.44 -7.68
N PRO A 223 -11.72 -36.19 -7.58
CA PRO A 223 -10.72 -37.21 -7.88
C PRO A 223 -10.82 -38.46 -6.99
N LEU A 224 -11.14 -38.29 -5.71
CA LEU A 224 -11.35 -39.41 -4.79
C LEU A 224 -12.60 -40.20 -5.15
N TYR A 225 -13.69 -39.51 -5.48
CA TYR A 225 -14.92 -40.14 -5.96
C TYR A 225 -14.70 -40.91 -7.27
N ASP A 226 -13.93 -40.36 -8.21
CA ASP A 226 -13.59 -41.03 -9.47
C ASP A 226 -12.79 -42.32 -9.26
N ILE A 227 -11.90 -42.37 -8.26
CA ILE A 227 -11.21 -43.60 -7.85
C ILE A 227 -12.22 -44.62 -7.31
N LEU A 228 -13.12 -44.18 -6.41
CA LEU A 228 -14.11 -45.07 -5.78
C LEU A 228 -15.18 -45.58 -6.75
N LYS A 229 -15.52 -44.82 -7.80
CA LYS A 229 -16.48 -45.23 -8.86
C LYS A 229 -16.16 -46.58 -9.48
N THR A 230 -14.88 -46.94 -9.56
CA THR A 230 -14.41 -48.20 -10.13
C THR A 230 -14.81 -49.43 -9.30
N ALA A 231 -15.03 -49.27 -7.99
CA ALA A 231 -15.44 -50.35 -7.10
C ALA A 231 -16.95 -50.39 -6.83
N LEU A 232 -17.72 -49.40 -7.30
CA LEU A 232 -19.17 -49.35 -7.15
C LEU A 232 -19.85 -50.13 -8.29
N SER A 233 -20.87 -50.92 -7.97
CA SER A 233 -21.79 -51.48 -8.96
C SER A 233 -22.61 -50.38 -9.65
N LYS A 234 -23.23 -50.70 -10.80
CA LYS A 234 -24.11 -49.75 -11.50
C LYS A 234 -25.27 -49.30 -10.59
N GLN A 235 -25.88 -50.24 -9.90
CA GLN A 235 -26.98 -50.00 -8.97
C GLN A 235 -26.59 -49.06 -7.82
N THR A 236 -25.39 -49.22 -7.25
CA THR A 236 -24.91 -48.32 -6.18
C THR A 236 -24.55 -46.93 -6.71
N ARG A 237 -24.04 -46.82 -7.94
CA ARG A 237 -23.77 -45.51 -8.55
C ARG A 237 -25.05 -44.70 -8.78
N ASP A 238 -26.13 -45.37 -9.17
CA ASP A 238 -27.40 -44.73 -9.52
C ASP A 238 -28.13 -44.14 -8.29
N ILE A 239 -27.80 -44.60 -7.07
CA ILE A 239 -28.35 -44.04 -5.82
C ILE A 239 -27.50 -42.91 -5.22
N ILE A 240 -26.33 -42.58 -5.79
CA ILE A 240 -25.43 -41.53 -5.28
C ILE A 240 -25.63 -40.21 -6.04
N THR A 241 -25.92 -39.14 -5.31
CA THR A 241 -26.04 -37.78 -5.83
C THR A 241 -24.99 -36.86 -5.21
N VAL A 242 -24.15 -36.25 -6.05
CA VAL A 242 -23.10 -35.32 -5.63
C VAL A 242 -23.55 -33.88 -5.87
N LEU A 243 -23.72 -33.10 -4.79
CA LEU A 243 -24.05 -31.68 -4.83
C LEU A 243 -22.83 -30.84 -4.44
N GLY A 244 -22.56 -29.80 -5.22
CA GLY A 244 -21.43 -28.89 -5.00
C GLY A 244 -21.61 -27.95 -3.80
N ARG A 245 -20.75 -26.94 -3.69
CA ARG A 245 -20.78 -25.94 -2.59
C ARG A 245 -21.85 -24.86 -2.72
N ASP A 246 -22.60 -24.83 -3.83
CA ASP A 246 -23.72 -23.90 -3.95
C ASP A 246 -24.87 -24.33 -3.02
N LYS A 247 -25.03 -23.60 -1.92
CA LYS A 247 -26.09 -23.82 -0.94
C LYS A 247 -27.48 -23.64 -1.54
N ALA A 248 -27.65 -22.78 -2.56
CA ALA A 248 -28.96 -22.53 -3.16
C ALA A 248 -29.41 -23.70 -4.03
N SER A 249 -28.53 -24.21 -4.91
CA SER A 249 -28.77 -25.43 -5.68
C SER A 249 -28.96 -26.65 -4.77
N SER A 250 -28.11 -26.81 -3.75
CA SER A 250 -28.21 -27.93 -2.80
C SER A 250 -29.53 -27.90 -2.02
N LEU A 251 -29.98 -26.72 -1.58
CA LEU A 251 -31.26 -26.55 -0.90
C LEU A 251 -32.46 -26.83 -1.80
N ARG A 252 -32.38 -26.51 -3.10
CA ARG A 252 -33.45 -26.85 -4.05
C ARG A 252 -33.61 -28.35 -4.19
N HIS A 253 -32.50 -29.05 -4.46
CA HIS A 253 -32.53 -30.51 -4.60
C HIS A 253 -32.92 -31.21 -3.29
N LEU A 254 -32.36 -30.79 -2.16
CA LEU A 254 -32.78 -31.32 -0.86
C LEU A 254 -34.26 -31.06 -0.57
N SER A 255 -34.82 -29.93 -1.02
CA SER A 255 -36.26 -29.64 -0.83
C SER A 255 -37.20 -30.39 -1.77
N GLU A 256 -36.68 -31.01 -2.82
CA GLU A 256 -37.42 -31.95 -3.68
C GLU A 256 -37.60 -33.30 -2.96
N GLU A 257 -36.61 -33.69 -2.15
CA GLU A 257 -36.50 -35.01 -1.51
C GLU A 257 -36.92 -35.04 -0.03
N ILE A 258 -36.65 -33.97 0.72
CA ILE A 258 -36.83 -33.87 2.18
C ILE A 258 -37.49 -32.53 2.52
N ASP A 259 -38.56 -32.57 3.33
CA ASP A 259 -39.24 -31.34 3.75
C ASP A 259 -38.39 -30.55 4.76
N LYS A 260 -38.46 -29.22 4.68
CA LYS A 260 -37.55 -28.30 5.41
C LYS A 260 -37.68 -28.38 6.94
N ASP A 261 -38.82 -28.84 7.45
CA ASP A 261 -39.09 -29.09 8.87
C ASP A 261 -38.47 -30.39 9.39
N GLN A 262 -38.16 -31.32 8.49
CA GLN A 262 -37.49 -32.61 8.78
C GLN A 262 -35.96 -32.48 8.81
N LEU A 263 -35.41 -31.33 8.41
CA LEU A 263 -33.97 -31.01 8.46
C LEU A 263 -33.64 -30.20 9.73
N SER A 264 -32.63 -30.61 10.49
CA SER A 264 -32.24 -29.87 11.70
C SER A 264 -31.74 -28.45 11.40
N ARG A 265 -32.06 -27.49 12.27
CA ARG A 265 -31.64 -26.06 12.17
C ARG A 265 -30.13 -25.84 12.20
N LYS A 266 -29.32 -26.90 12.33
CA LYS A 266 -27.85 -26.85 12.22
C LYS A 266 -27.43 -26.41 10.80
N PHE A 267 -28.23 -26.76 9.78
CA PHE A 267 -28.00 -26.42 8.36
C PHE A 267 -28.06 -24.91 8.03
N LEU A 268 -28.71 -24.09 8.87
CA LEU A 268 -28.95 -22.66 8.60
C LEU A 268 -28.02 -21.70 9.39
N ARG A 269 -27.01 -22.20 10.13
CA ARG A 269 -26.39 -21.42 11.22
C ARG A 269 -24.95 -20.93 11.01
N ASP A 270 -24.28 -21.26 9.92
CA ASP A 270 -22.87 -20.85 9.74
C ASP A 270 -22.76 -19.55 8.95
N SER A 271 -22.89 -18.43 9.66
CA SER A 271 -22.42 -17.12 9.21
C SER A 271 -20.90 -17.03 9.37
N THR A 272 -20.25 -16.30 8.45
CA THR A 272 -18.79 -16.09 8.47
C THR A 272 -18.32 -15.14 9.59
N ILE A 273 -19.22 -14.41 10.24
CA ILE A 273 -18.89 -13.51 11.37
C ILE A 273 -18.70 -14.32 12.64
N HIS A 274 -17.49 -14.24 13.21
CA HIS A 274 -17.19 -14.87 14.50
C HIS A 274 -18.06 -14.28 15.61
N GLY A 275 -18.58 -15.12 16.51
CA GLY A 275 -19.46 -14.67 17.59
C GLY A 275 -20.96 -14.72 17.24
N LEU A 276 -21.33 -14.42 15.99
CA LEU A 276 -22.74 -14.31 15.59
C LEU A 276 -23.50 -15.66 15.69
N LYS A 277 -22.79 -16.75 15.42
CA LYS A 277 -23.28 -18.12 15.58
C LYS A 277 -23.71 -18.43 17.02
N TYR A 278 -23.08 -17.83 18.03
CA TYR A 278 -23.37 -18.10 19.45
C TYR A 278 -24.60 -17.33 19.95
N LEU A 279 -24.90 -16.18 19.34
CA LEU A 279 -26.13 -15.40 19.60
C LEU A 279 -27.38 -16.08 19.02
N SER A 280 -27.21 -16.82 17.92
CA SER A 280 -28.29 -17.50 17.19
C SER A 280 -28.78 -18.83 17.83
N GLN A 281 -28.01 -19.44 18.74
CA GLN A 281 -28.33 -20.78 19.25
C GLN A 281 -29.46 -20.77 20.31
N ARG A 282 -30.64 -21.33 19.98
CA ARG A 282 -31.81 -21.38 20.88
C ARG A 282 -31.60 -22.10 22.22
N LYS A 283 -30.71 -23.10 22.29
CA LYS A 283 -30.46 -23.89 23.51
C LYS A 283 -29.43 -23.30 24.48
N ARG A 284 -28.76 -22.20 24.12
CA ARG A 284 -27.76 -21.57 25.02
C ARG A 284 -28.42 -20.67 26.09
N PRO A 285 -27.92 -20.69 27.34
CA PRO A 285 -28.43 -19.87 28.42
C PRO A 285 -28.28 -18.37 28.11
N HIS A 286 -29.21 -17.56 28.63
CA HIS A 286 -29.26 -16.12 28.37
C HIS A 286 -27.98 -15.38 28.79
N VAL A 287 -27.36 -15.79 29.90
CA VAL A 287 -26.09 -15.23 30.38
C VAL A 287 -24.98 -15.38 29.35
N GLU A 288 -24.85 -16.58 28.76
CA GLU A 288 -23.82 -16.83 27.76
C GLU A 288 -24.05 -16.01 26.47
N ARG A 289 -25.31 -15.79 26.08
CA ARG A 289 -25.64 -14.89 24.97
C ARG A 289 -25.26 -13.44 25.25
N ILE A 290 -25.51 -12.97 26.48
CA ILE A 290 -25.11 -11.62 26.89
C ILE A 290 -23.58 -11.49 26.83
N CYS A 291 -22.83 -12.49 27.32
CA CYS A 291 -21.37 -12.51 27.21
C CYS A 291 -20.90 -12.41 25.76
N TRP A 292 -21.43 -13.24 24.86
CA TRP A 292 -21.06 -13.19 23.44
C TRP A 292 -21.47 -11.89 22.75
N LEU A 293 -22.59 -11.27 23.16
CA LEU A 293 -23.03 -9.98 22.66
C LEU A 293 -22.04 -8.89 23.09
N LEU A 294 -21.66 -8.88 24.38
CA LEU A 294 -20.66 -7.95 24.90
C LEU A 294 -19.32 -8.15 24.20
N THR A 295 -18.84 -9.38 24.03
CA THR A 295 -17.60 -9.66 23.30
C THR A 295 -17.67 -9.12 21.86
N LEU A 296 -18.75 -9.37 21.13
CA LEU A 296 -18.91 -8.87 19.76
C LEU A 296 -18.92 -7.33 19.70
N LEU A 297 -19.61 -6.67 20.64
CA LEU A 297 -19.65 -5.21 20.73
C LEU A 297 -18.27 -4.64 21.08
N THR A 298 -17.55 -5.25 22.01
CA THR A 298 -16.19 -4.83 22.36
C THR A 298 -15.20 -5.03 21.21
N SER A 299 -15.28 -6.15 20.48
CA SER A 299 -14.46 -6.41 19.31
C SER A 299 -14.76 -5.42 18.19
N LEU A 300 -16.03 -5.11 17.95
CA LEU A 300 -16.44 -4.10 16.98
C LEU A 300 -15.93 -2.71 17.36
N GLY A 301 -16.13 -2.30 18.63
CA GLY A 301 -15.64 -1.02 19.13
C GLY A 301 -14.11 -0.88 19.04
N ALA A 302 -13.37 -1.92 19.43
CA ALA A 302 -11.91 -1.95 19.34
C ALA A 302 -11.44 -1.88 17.87
N SER A 303 -12.08 -2.65 16.98
CA SER A 303 -11.74 -2.61 15.55
C SER A 303 -11.98 -1.24 14.93
N ALA A 304 -13.11 -0.58 15.25
CA ALA A 304 -13.41 0.77 14.77
C ALA A 304 -12.42 1.81 15.30
N TYR A 305 -12.05 1.73 16.59
CA TYR A 305 -11.06 2.62 17.19
C TYR A 305 -9.68 2.49 16.52
N LEU A 306 -9.21 1.26 16.30
CA LEU A 306 -7.91 1.02 15.65
C LEU A 306 -7.91 1.44 14.17
N ILE A 307 -9.00 1.16 13.44
CA ILE A 307 -9.17 1.62 12.05
C ILE A 307 -9.17 3.15 12.00
N TYR A 308 -9.86 3.82 12.92
CA TYR A 308 -9.84 5.28 13.03
C TYR A 308 -8.42 5.80 13.23
N GLY A 309 -7.63 5.21 14.14
CA GLY A 309 -6.23 5.59 14.35
C GLY A 309 -5.35 5.39 13.12
N ILE A 310 -5.59 4.36 12.31
CA ILE A 310 -4.88 4.16 11.03
C ILE A 310 -5.29 5.23 10.00
N ILE A 311 -6.58 5.54 9.89
CA ILE A 311 -7.08 6.59 8.99
C ILE A 311 -6.48 7.95 9.38
N GLU A 312 -6.48 8.27 10.67
CA GLU A 312 -5.86 9.49 11.19
C GLU A 312 -4.37 9.56 10.84
N LYS A 313 -3.62 8.48 11.07
CA LYS A 313 -2.20 8.40 10.75
C LYS A 313 -1.91 8.51 9.25
N TRP A 314 -2.73 7.85 8.42
CA TRP A 314 -2.67 7.93 6.95
C TRP A 314 -2.89 9.37 6.43
N ASN A 315 -3.75 10.13 7.11
CA ASN A 315 -4.00 11.52 6.77
C ASN A 315 -2.93 12.47 7.32
N ALA A 316 -2.43 12.22 8.55
CA ALA A 316 -1.52 13.13 9.25
C ALA A 316 -0.05 13.06 8.78
N SER A 317 0.45 11.89 8.36
CA SER A 317 1.87 11.72 7.99
C SER A 317 2.06 10.72 6.84
N PRO A 318 1.77 11.11 5.59
CA PRO A 318 1.84 10.20 4.45
C PRO A 318 3.27 9.92 3.97
N VAL A 319 4.26 10.73 4.33
CA VAL A 319 5.65 10.62 3.86
C VAL A 319 6.60 10.44 5.04
N ILE A 320 7.54 9.51 4.91
CA ILE A 320 8.65 9.27 5.85
C ILE A 320 9.98 9.51 5.14
N VAL A 321 10.95 10.06 5.88
CA VAL A 321 12.34 10.19 5.43
C VAL A 321 13.15 9.05 6.02
N SER A 322 13.85 8.31 5.17
CA SER A 322 14.76 7.23 5.59
C SER A 322 16.09 7.35 4.86
N PHE A 323 17.17 6.81 5.42
CA PHE A 323 18.45 6.75 4.71
C PHE A 323 18.46 5.59 3.73
N GLN A 324 18.97 5.83 2.52
CA GLN A 324 19.21 4.77 1.56
C GLN A 324 20.35 3.88 2.07
N PRO A 325 20.20 2.54 2.07
CA PRO A 325 21.24 1.64 2.58
C PRO A 325 22.47 1.60 1.67
N SER A 326 22.27 1.77 0.36
CA SER A 326 23.36 1.86 -0.61
C SER A 326 23.96 3.26 -0.61
N GLN A 327 25.28 3.32 -0.43
CA GLN A 327 26.05 4.55 -0.54
C GLN A 327 26.05 5.06 -2.00
N THR A 328 25.88 6.37 -2.18
CA THR A 328 26.05 7.07 -3.47
C THR A 328 27.47 7.57 -3.56
N SER A 329 28.16 7.35 -4.69
CA SER A 329 29.53 7.82 -4.87
C SER A 329 29.56 9.33 -5.13
N VAL A 330 30.61 10.02 -4.69
CA VAL A 330 30.84 11.43 -5.05
C VAL A 330 30.98 11.67 -6.56
N MET A 331 31.23 10.61 -7.33
CA MET A 331 31.20 10.65 -8.80
C MET A 331 29.80 10.85 -9.40
N ASP A 332 28.77 10.53 -8.62
CA ASP A 332 27.36 10.69 -8.98
C ASP A 332 26.75 11.98 -8.39
N VAL A 333 27.48 12.65 -7.49
CA VAL A 333 27.05 13.90 -6.85
C VAL A 333 27.80 15.06 -7.52
N PRO A 334 27.10 16.06 -8.09
CA PRO A 334 27.78 17.20 -8.68
C PRO A 334 28.63 17.90 -7.63
N PHE A 335 29.81 18.38 -8.03
CA PHE A 335 30.59 19.27 -7.18
C PHE A 335 29.77 20.57 -6.97
N PRO A 336 29.78 21.20 -5.80
CA PRO A 336 28.96 22.39 -5.59
C PRO A 336 29.35 23.54 -6.52
N ALA A 337 28.44 24.50 -6.63
CA ALA A 337 28.83 25.83 -7.04
C ALA A 337 29.64 26.47 -5.90
N VAL A 338 30.84 27.00 -6.21
CA VAL A 338 31.74 27.62 -5.22
C VAL A 338 31.86 29.09 -5.56
N THR A 339 31.20 29.94 -4.77
CA THR A 339 31.27 31.40 -4.91
C THR A 339 32.30 31.98 -3.96
N VAL A 340 33.19 32.80 -4.50
CA VAL A 340 34.23 33.53 -3.78
C VAL A 340 33.97 35.02 -3.91
N CYS A 341 33.91 35.72 -2.79
CA CYS A 341 33.67 37.16 -2.71
C CYS A 341 34.77 37.84 -1.90
N SER A 342 35.28 38.97 -2.40
CA SER A 342 36.13 39.85 -1.59
C SER A 342 35.30 40.46 -0.45
N SER A 343 35.90 40.61 0.73
CA SER A 343 35.27 41.37 1.81
C SER A 343 35.23 42.86 1.48
N ASN A 344 36.11 43.32 0.58
CA ASN A 344 36.04 44.64 -0.03
C ASN A 344 35.01 44.64 -1.15
N ARG A 345 34.00 45.51 -1.05
CA ARG A 345 33.00 45.66 -2.09
C ARG A 345 33.54 46.42 -3.31
N PHE A 346 34.45 47.38 -3.11
CA PHE A 346 34.91 48.27 -4.19
C PHE A 346 36.38 48.67 -4.07
N LYS A 347 37.06 48.79 -5.22
CA LYS A 347 38.43 49.32 -5.28
C LYS A 347 38.45 50.80 -4.91
N LYS A 348 39.26 51.18 -3.93
CA LYS A 348 39.48 52.58 -3.51
C LYS A 348 39.87 53.46 -4.69
N SER A 349 40.78 52.98 -5.54
CA SER A 349 41.23 53.70 -6.74
C SER A 349 40.11 53.97 -7.76
N ALA A 350 39.13 53.05 -7.88
CA ALA A 350 37.98 53.23 -8.76
C ALA A 350 37.03 54.29 -8.20
N VAL A 351 36.76 54.25 -6.90
CA VAL A 351 35.93 55.27 -6.25
C VAL A 351 36.57 56.65 -6.40
N ASP A 352 37.86 56.78 -6.08
CA ASP A 352 38.60 58.05 -6.21
C ASP A 352 38.57 58.62 -7.63
N ARG A 353 38.49 57.76 -8.66
CA ARG A 353 38.30 58.17 -10.05
C ARG A 353 36.93 58.80 -10.25
N PHE A 354 35.85 58.11 -9.91
CA PHE A 354 34.50 58.66 -10.05
C PHE A 354 34.29 59.93 -9.23
N LEU A 355 34.92 60.07 -8.07
CA LEU A 355 34.89 61.30 -7.28
C LEU A 355 35.47 62.51 -8.06
N ARG A 356 36.50 62.29 -8.91
CA ARG A 356 37.03 63.33 -9.80
C ARG A 356 36.07 63.60 -10.96
N ASP A 357 35.55 62.54 -11.56
CA ASP A 357 34.71 62.58 -12.76
C ASP A 357 33.35 63.28 -12.50
N VAL A 358 32.85 63.30 -11.25
CA VAL A 358 31.65 64.07 -10.86
C VAL A 358 31.76 65.54 -11.25
N ASN A 359 32.96 66.12 -11.16
CA ASN A 359 33.25 67.52 -11.49
C ASN A 359 33.79 67.69 -12.93
N SER A 360 33.71 66.66 -13.76
CA SER A 360 34.10 66.74 -15.17
C SER A 360 33.24 67.78 -15.90
N GLU A 361 33.85 68.48 -16.86
CA GLU A 361 33.15 69.40 -17.76
C GLU A 361 32.26 68.64 -18.76
N ASP A 362 32.50 67.35 -18.97
CA ASP A 362 31.66 66.47 -19.78
C ASP A 362 30.37 66.09 -19.02
N PRO A 363 29.18 66.50 -19.52
CA PRO A 363 27.90 66.16 -18.90
C PRO A 363 27.63 64.65 -18.84
N GLU A 364 28.11 63.87 -19.81
CA GLU A 364 27.90 62.42 -19.87
C GLU A 364 28.74 61.71 -18.80
N GLU A 365 30.02 62.06 -18.71
CA GLU A 365 30.95 61.51 -17.71
C GLU A 365 30.52 61.87 -16.28
N SER A 366 30.13 63.13 -16.05
CA SER A 366 29.57 63.58 -14.77
C SER A 366 28.29 62.83 -14.41
N HIS A 367 27.40 62.57 -15.38
CA HIS A 367 26.16 61.81 -15.16
C HIS A 367 26.45 60.33 -14.82
N ILE A 368 27.37 59.68 -15.55
CA ILE A 368 27.77 58.30 -15.29
C ILE A 368 28.40 58.19 -13.90
N ALA A 369 29.35 59.06 -13.57
CA ALA A 369 30.02 59.07 -12.27
C ALA A 369 29.02 59.23 -11.12
N LYS A 370 28.07 60.17 -11.23
CA LYS A 370 26.99 60.35 -10.25
C LYS A 370 26.11 59.10 -10.11
N SER A 371 25.76 58.45 -11.22
CA SER A 371 24.94 57.24 -11.23
C SER A 371 25.65 56.05 -10.59
N VAL A 372 26.92 55.83 -10.95
CA VAL A 372 27.77 54.78 -10.37
C VAL A 372 27.92 55.02 -8.86
N LEU A 373 28.30 56.23 -8.42
CA LEU A 373 28.47 56.55 -7.00
C LEU A 373 27.20 56.32 -6.16
N ARG A 374 26.00 56.56 -6.70
CA ARG A 374 24.74 56.22 -6.02
C ARG A 374 24.57 54.72 -5.82
N GLN A 375 24.88 53.92 -6.84
CA GLN A 375 24.84 52.46 -6.74
C GLN A 375 25.90 51.95 -5.74
N LEU A 376 27.09 52.56 -5.72
CA LEU A 376 28.15 52.25 -4.76
C LEU A 376 27.67 52.50 -3.31
N ASP A 377 27.02 53.63 -3.04
CA ASP A 377 26.49 53.99 -1.72
C ASP A 377 25.42 52.99 -1.23
N HIS A 378 24.53 52.53 -2.13
CA HIS A 378 23.56 51.48 -1.83
C HIS A 378 24.25 50.16 -1.43
N VAL A 379 25.23 49.72 -2.22
CA VAL A 379 25.96 48.47 -1.96
C VAL A 379 26.80 48.56 -0.67
N CYS A 380 27.34 49.73 -0.34
CA CYS A 380 28.09 49.96 0.89
C CYS A 380 27.24 50.08 2.16
N SER A 381 26.04 50.64 2.03
CA SER A 381 25.10 50.79 3.16
C SER A 381 24.45 49.46 3.59
N LEU A 382 24.56 48.41 2.77
CA LEU A 382 24.23 47.02 3.13
C LEU A 382 25.16 46.41 4.19
N SER A 383 26.29 47.04 4.52
CA SER A 383 27.19 46.54 5.56
C SER A 383 26.58 46.67 6.96
N ASN A 384 26.56 45.56 7.71
CA ASN A 384 26.16 45.49 9.11
C ASN A 384 27.40 45.14 9.94
N THR A 385 28.39 46.02 9.93
CA THR A 385 29.62 45.81 10.70
C THR A 385 29.37 46.00 12.20
N PHE A 386 30.23 45.38 13.03
CA PHE A 386 30.17 45.63 14.46
C PHE A 386 30.47 47.10 14.76
N SER A 387 31.39 47.70 14.01
CA SER A 387 31.71 49.13 14.10
C SER A 387 30.50 50.05 13.84
N THR A 388 29.65 49.74 12.86
CA THR A 388 28.46 50.55 12.56
C THR A 388 27.35 50.41 13.61
N TYR A 389 27.19 49.23 14.22
CA TYR A 389 26.19 49.04 15.28
C TYR A 389 26.52 49.83 16.57
N PHE A 390 27.82 50.00 16.85
CA PHE A 390 28.31 50.66 18.06
C PHE A 390 28.94 52.05 17.82
N ASN A 391 28.78 52.62 16.61
CA ASN A 391 29.36 53.92 16.22
C ASN A 391 30.88 54.02 16.45
N TYR A 392 31.63 52.94 16.24
CA TYR A 392 33.10 53.01 16.23
C TYR A 392 33.56 53.62 14.91
N SER A 393 34.33 54.72 14.98
CA SER A 393 34.99 55.30 13.83
C SER A 393 36.20 54.43 13.45
N LEU A 394 36.09 53.74 12.32
CA LEU A 394 37.28 53.40 11.55
C LEU A 394 37.68 54.66 10.79
N ASN A 395 38.90 55.14 10.97
CA ASN A 395 39.42 56.24 10.18
C ASN A 395 39.33 55.87 8.70
N GLU A 396 38.74 56.76 7.90
CA GLU A 396 38.61 56.73 6.44
C GLU A 396 37.53 55.83 5.78
N THR A 397 37.03 54.75 6.37
CA THR A 397 36.28 53.72 5.60
C THR A 397 34.74 53.73 5.70
N THR A 398 34.13 54.51 6.58
CA THR A 398 32.66 54.54 6.76
C THR A 398 32.30 55.94 7.27
N VAL A 399 31.33 56.71 6.78
CA VAL A 399 29.94 56.45 6.42
C VAL A 399 29.54 57.66 5.53
N ASN A 400 28.71 57.44 4.51
CA ASN A 400 28.18 58.47 3.60
C ASN A 400 29.14 59.01 2.52
N ALA A 401 29.49 58.18 1.54
CA ALA A 401 30.09 58.67 0.29
C ALA A 401 29.21 59.76 -0.33
N CYS A 402 27.89 59.52 -0.36
CA CYS A 402 26.87 60.45 -0.81
C CYS A 402 26.81 61.81 -0.07
N GLU A 403 27.02 61.83 1.25
CA GLU A 403 26.98 63.06 2.07
C GLU A 403 28.33 63.80 2.04
N ARG A 404 29.46 63.06 2.02
CA ARG A 404 30.81 63.62 1.74
C ARG A 404 30.88 64.31 0.38
N LEU A 405 30.09 63.83 -0.57
CA LEU A 405 30.07 64.30 -1.95
C LEU A 405 29.21 65.55 -2.19
N GLY A 406 28.36 65.96 -1.24
CA GLY A 406 27.44 67.08 -1.46
C GLY A 406 26.40 66.85 -2.58
N ILE A 407 26.23 65.61 -3.04
CA ILE A 407 25.39 65.24 -4.20
C ILE A 407 23.89 65.11 -3.84
N GLY A 408 23.51 65.21 -2.56
CA GLY A 408 22.10 65.22 -2.15
C GLY A 408 21.36 63.92 -2.48
N CYS A 409 21.73 62.81 -1.84
CA CYS A 409 21.17 61.48 -2.10
C CYS A 409 19.76 61.23 -1.52
N GLY A 410 18.94 62.28 -1.37
CA GLY A 410 17.59 62.19 -0.80
C GLY A 410 16.45 62.56 -1.74
N ASN A 411 16.71 63.30 -2.83
CA ASN A 411 15.64 63.96 -3.63
C ASN A 411 15.66 63.64 -5.13
N HIS A 412 16.38 62.61 -5.57
CA HIS A 412 16.34 62.19 -6.96
C HIS A 412 15.27 61.12 -7.20
N PRO A 413 14.55 61.14 -8.33
CA PRO A 413 13.74 60.00 -8.72
C PRO A 413 14.70 58.82 -8.88
N GLY A 414 14.51 57.78 -8.06
CA GLY A 414 15.35 56.58 -8.11
C GLY A 414 15.31 55.93 -9.48
N MET A 415 16.35 55.20 -9.83
CA MET A 415 16.38 54.47 -11.11
C MET A 415 15.30 53.38 -11.12
N LEU A 416 14.43 53.39 -12.14
CA LEU A 416 13.41 52.35 -12.32
C LEU A 416 14.07 50.99 -12.45
N ALA A 417 13.61 50.01 -11.66
CA ALA A 417 14.07 48.63 -11.74
C ALA A 417 13.60 47.93 -13.03
N SER A 418 12.54 48.47 -13.67
CA SER A 418 12.02 48.02 -14.96
C SER A 418 12.84 48.53 -16.15
N GLU A 419 13.55 49.66 -16.02
CA GLU A 419 14.47 50.16 -17.03
C GLU A 419 15.84 49.48 -16.90
N ASN A 420 16.40 49.02 -18.02
CA ASN A 420 17.76 48.49 -18.00
C ASN A 420 18.73 49.61 -17.63
N ILE A 421 19.60 49.37 -16.64
CA ILE A 421 20.71 50.26 -16.34
C ILE A 421 21.48 50.52 -17.64
N PRO A 422 21.72 51.78 -18.04
CA PRO A 422 22.47 52.08 -19.25
C PRO A 422 23.79 51.32 -19.26
N TYR A 423 24.10 50.62 -20.36
CA TYR A 423 25.29 49.78 -20.47
C TYR A 423 26.59 50.48 -20.02
N PRO A 424 26.85 51.77 -20.35
CA PRO A 424 28.04 52.47 -19.86
C PRO A 424 28.12 52.60 -18.34
N VAL A 425 26.99 52.87 -17.67
CA VAL A 425 26.90 52.96 -16.20
C VAL A 425 27.16 51.59 -15.59
N LEU A 426 26.53 50.56 -16.13
CA LEU A 426 26.69 49.19 -15.65
C LEU A 426 28.12 48.68 -15.82
N LEU A 427 28.76 48.98 -16.95
CA LEU A 427 30.15 48.61 -17.22
C LEU A 427 31.09 49.29 -16.23
N GLN A 428 30.96 50.60 -16.03
CA GLN A 428 31.78 51.35 -15.07
C GLN A 428 31.55 50.88 -13.62
N PHE A 429 30.31 50.55 -13.26
CA PHE A 429 29.99 49.94 -11.98
C PHE A 429 30.68 48.58 -11.81
N ALA A 430 30.60 47.68 -12.79
CA ALA A 430 31.27 46.38 -12.75
C ALA A 430 32.80 46.50 -12.64
N LEU A 431 33.41 47.47 -13.35
CA LEU A 431 34.85 47.75 -13.29
C LEU A 431 35.32 48.30 -11.94
N SER A 432 34.40 48.76 -11.09
CA SER A 432 34.69 49.22 -9.72
C SER A 432 35.03 48.06 -8.77
N PHE A 433 34.64 46.84 -9.12
CA PHE A 433 34.95 45.63 -8.37
C PHE A 433 36.31 45.04 -8.80
N GLN A 434 36.83 44.14 -7.97
CA GLN A 434 37.98 43.31 -8.34
C GLN A 434 37.53 42.28 -9.39
N SER A 435 38.27 42.15 -10.49
CA SER A 435 37.96 41.16 -11.53
C SER A 435 38.21 39.73 -11.03
N CYS A 436 37.65 38.71 -11.69
CA CYS A 436 37.87 37.33 -11.27
C CYS A 436 39.33 36.88 -11.45
N GLY A 437 40.06 37.35 -12.46
CA GLY A 437 41.49 37.07 -12.62
C GLY A 437 42.35 37.78 -11.59
N ASP A 438 41.98 39.00 -11.18
CA ASP A 438 42.68 39.71 -10.10
C ASP A 438 42.41 39.06 -8.75
N MET A 439 41.17 38.60 -8.52
CA MET A 439 40.75 37.95 -7.29
C MET A 439 41.38 36.57 -7.16
N ILE A 440 41.34 35.79 -8.23
CA ILE A 440 41.73 34.38 -8.29
C ILE A 440 42.79 34.19 -9.39
N PRO A 441 44.04 34.62 -9.15
CA PRO A 441 45.08 34.58 -10.17
C PRO A 441 45.57 33.16 -10.49
N LEU A 442 45.44 32.20 -9.56
CA LEU A 442 45.88 30.82 -9.72
C LEU A 442 44.80 29.84 -9.25
N CYS A 443 44.56 28.77 -10.03
CA CYS A 443 43.58 27.76 -9.72
C CYS A 443 43.97 26.37 -10.28
N LEU A 444 43.46 25.34 -9.63
CA LEU A 444 43.69 23.92 -9.89
C LEU A 444 42.34 23.20 -9.83
N TRP A 445 42.06 22.37 -10.83
CA TRP A 445 40.91 21.45 -10.81
C TRP A 445 41.40 20.03 -11.13
N GLU A 446 41.04 19.06 -10.29
CA GLU A 446 41.52 17.67 -10.40
C GLU A 446 43.05 17.55 -10.47
N GLY A 447 43.77 18.42 -9.74
CA GLY A 447 45.23 18.43 -9.70
C GLY A 447 45.90 18.94 -10.98
N LYS A 448 45.13 19.43 -11.96
CA LYS A 448 45.64 20.05 -13.18
C LYS A 448 45.74 21.57 -12.99
N LYS A 449 46.94 22.11 -13.19
CA LYS A 449 47.16 23.56 -13.28
C LYS A 449 46.45 24.08 -14.52
N LEU A 450 45.61 25.08 -14.33
CA LEU A 450 45.03 25.85 -15.42
C LEU A 450 46.01 26.97 -15.78
N ASN A 451 46.19 27.27 -17.07
CA ASN A 451 47.14 28.28 -17.56
C ASN A 451 46.82 29.68 -16.98
N MET A 452 47.80 30.59 -16.99
CA MET A 452 47.57 31.95 -16.47
C MET A 452 46.53 32.70 -17.32
N GLY A 453 45.53 33.30 -16.67
CA GLY A 453 44.34 33.86 -17.35
C GLY A 453 43.16 32.89 -17.52
N SER A 454 43.37 31.57 -17.42
CA SER A 454 42.30 30.58 -17.61
C SER A 454 41.43 30.33 -16.36
N CYS A 455 41.78 30.88 -15.20
CA CYS A 455 40.89 30.84 -14.02
C CYS A 455 39.58 31.62 -14.28
N GLU A 456 39.62 32.66 -15.11
CA GLU A 456 38.44 33.39 -15.58
C GLU A 456 37.55 32.56 -16.52
N GLU A 457 38.07 31.46 -17.08
CA GLU A 457 37.27 30.54 -17.88
C GLU A 457 36.35 29.69 -17.01
N ILE A 458 36.80 29.29 -15.82
CA ILE A 458 36.03 28.41 -14.91
C ILE A 458 35.30 29.17 -13.79
N PHE A 459 35.81 30.33 -13.37
CA PHE A 459 35.15 31.23 -12.43
C PHE A 459 34.45 32.34 -13.19
N LYS A 460 33.12 32.37 -13.14
CA LYS A 460 32.31 33.39 -13.81
C LYS A 460 31.86 34.47 -12.84
N PRO A 461 31.81 35.75 -13.27
CA PRO A 461 31.31 36.82 -12.44
C PRO A 461 29.81 36.62 -12.16
N VAL A 462 29.39 36.88 -10.93
CA VAL A 462 27.99 36.83 -10.49
C VAL A 462 27.72 37.93 -9.48
N ILE A 463 26.50 38.47 -9.46
CA ILE A 463 26.05 39.40 -8.43
C ILE A 463 25.46 38.59 -7.25
N THR A 464 25.86 38.94 -6.03
CA THR A 464 25.41 38.36 -4.75
C THR A 464 25.08 39.47 -3.74
N ASP A 465 24.66 39.08 -2.54
CA ASP A 465 24.49 39.95 -1.37
C ASP A 465 25.77 40.71 -0.95
N MET A 466 26.95 40.23 -1.35
CA MET A 466 28.26 40.87 -1.15
C MET A 466 28.65 41.85 -2.28
N GLY A 467 27.95 41.85 -3.43
CA GLY A 467 28.35 42.56 -4.65
C GLY A 467 28.78 41.59 -5.76
N PHE A 468 29.69 42.02 -6.65
CA PHE A 468 30.24 41.14 -7.67
C PHE A 468 31.24 40.15 -7.06
N CYS A 469 31.02 38.88 -7.35
CA CYS A 469 31.79 37.74 -6.89
C CYS A 469 32.09 36.79 -8.05
N CYS A 470 32.88 35.76 -7.78
CA CYS A 470 33.31 34.79 -8.78
C CYS A 470 32.84 33.39 -8.40
N THR A 471 32.09 32.74 -9.27
CA THR A 471 31.50 31.41 -9.01
C THR A 471 32.03 30.36 -9.97
N PHE A 472 32.51 29.26 -9.40
CA PHE A 472 32.86 28.03 -10.10
C PHE A 472 31.64 27.09 -10.16
N ASN A 473 31.44 26.40 -11.28
CA ASN A 473 30.49 25.29 -11.43
C ASN A 473 29.02 25.62 -11.03
N SER A 474 28.55 26.82 -11.38
CA SER A 474 27.13 27.21 -11.24
C SER A 474 26.44 27.14 -12.60
N VAL A 475 25.11 26.97 -12.59
CA VAL A 475 24.28 27.29 -13.75
C VAL A 475 24.52 28.78 -14.09
N PRO A 476 24.78 29.12 -15.37
CA PRO A 476 24.96 30.51 -15.75
C PRO A 476 23.73 31.35 -15.42
N ARG A 477 23.95 32.58 -14.94
CA ARG A 477 22.90 33.45 -14.40
C ARG A 477 21.72 33.66 -15.35
N GLN A 478 22.00 33.83 -16.65
CA GLN A 478 21.01 33.97 -17.71
C GLN A 478 20.03 32.78 -17.86
N TYR A 479 20.39 31.59 -17.37
CA TYR A 479 19.51 30.42 -17.35
C TYR A 479 18.89 30.19 -15.96
N LEU A 480 19.50 30.75 -14.91
CA LEU A 480 18.97 30.75 -13.55
C LEU A 480 17.78 31.72 -13.42
N LEU A 481 17.88 32.90 -14.04
CA LEU A 481 16.89 33.98 -13.97
C LEU A 481 16.06 34.10 -15.26
N ARG A 482 14.78 34.44 -15.11
CA ARG A 482 13.86 34.69 -16.23
C ARG A 482 13.95 36.16 -16.67
N ASN A 483 13.80 36.38 -17.97
CA ASN A 483 13.73 37.72 -18.59
C ASN A 483 14.96 38.63 -18.32
N GLU A 484 16.08 38.05 -17.88
CA GLU A 484 17.31 38.81 -17.65
C GLU A 484 17.85 39.35 -18.98
N SER A 485 18.10 40.66 -19.02
CA SER A 485 18.77 41.30 -20.15
C SER A 485 20.25 40.98 -20.05
N ILE A 486 20.81 40.51 -21.17
CA ILE A 486 22.15 39.93 -21.35
C ILE A 486 23.20 40.60 -20.45
N PHE A 487 23.46 39.98 -19.30
CA PHE A 487 24.52 40.35 -18.39
C PHE A 487 25.79 39.65 -18.86
N LEU A 488 26.65 40.36 -19.58
CA LEU A 488 27.90 39.84 -20.16
C LEU A 488 27.73 38.49 -20.88
N SER A 489 27.12 38.48 -22.08
CA SER A 489 27.20 37.29 -22.93
C SER A 489 28.66 37.01 -23.24
N SER A 490 29.26 36.02 -22.57
CA SER A 490 30.32 35.25 -23.20
C SER A 490 29.76 34.64 -24.49
N ALA A 491 30.57 34.54 -25.54
CA ALA A 491 30.18 33.79 -26.73
C ALA A 491 29.94 32.32 -26.33
N ILE A 492 28.68 31.92 -26.22
CA ILE A 492 28.27 30.56 -25.84
C ILE A 492 27.91 29.80 -27.11
N SER A 493 28.39 28.56 -27.24
CA SER A 493 28.09 27.73 -28.41
C SER A 493 26.60 27.34 -28.44
N GLU A 494 26.02 27.14 -29.62
CA GLU A 494 24.62 26.68 -29.75
C GLU A 494 24.34 25.35 -29.03
N GLU A 495 25.37 24.52 -28.85
CA GLU A 495 25.27 23.27 -28.08
C GLU A 495 25.08 23.54 -26.58
N ASP A 496 25.83 24.50 -26.03
CA ASP A 496 25.76 24.87 -24.62
C ASP A 496 24.43 25.56 -24.29
N VAL A 497 23.89 26.37 -25.21
CA VAL A 497 22.57 26.99 -25.05
C VAL A 497 21.50 25.93 -24.89
N ARG A 498 21.44 24.96 -25.82
CA ARG A 498 20.45 23.87 -25.77
C ARG A 498 20.58 23.02 -24.51
N PHE A 499 21.80 22.80 -24.03
CA PHE A 499 22.02 22.06 -22.79
C PHE A 499 21.41 22.79 -21.59
N TRP A 500 21.72 24.07 -21.40
CA TRP A 500 21.25 24.82 -20.24
C TRP A 500 19.76 25.12 -20.27
N GLU A 501 19.15 25.30 -21.45
CA GLU A 501 17.69 25.43 -21.60
C GLU A 501 16.94 24.14 -21.22
N ALA A 502 17.53 22.97 -21.47
CA ALA A 502 16.95 21.67 -21.13
C ALA A 502 17.38 21.14 -19.75
N PHE A 503 18.27 21.86 -19.05
CA PHE A 503 18.83 21.42 -17.79
C PHE A 503 17.75 21.32 -16.71
N ASN A 504 17.79 20.25 -15.90
CA ASN A 504 16.90 20.08 -14.75
C ASN A 504 17.64 19.32 -13.64
N LEU A 505 17.65 19.88 -12.43
CA LEU A 505 18.35 19.29 -11.29
C LEU A 505 17.75 17.94 -10.87
N ASP A 506 16.42 17.79 -10.88
CA ASP A 506 15.74 16.54 -10.51
C ASP A 506 16.21 15.39 -11.42
N ASN A 507 16.30 15.64 -12.73
CA ASN A 507 16.82 14.66 -13.70
C ASN A 507 18.28 14.29 -13.42
N LEU A 508 19.11 15.27 -13.06
CA LEU A 508 20.52 15.04 -12.73
C LEU A 508 20.67 14.19 -11.46
N LEU A 509 19.76 14.29 -10.49
CA LEU A 509 19.79 13.51 -9.26
C LEU A 509 19.25 12.09 -9.45
N GLU A 510 18.48 11.82 -10.51
CA GLU A 510 18.02 10.49 -10.88
C GLU A 510 19.08 9.68 -11.66
N THR A 511 20.05 10.33 -12.30
CA THR A 511 21.10 9.67 -13.11
C THR A 511 22.30 9.18 -12.27
N ASP A 512 23.00 8.17 -12.80
CA ASP A 512 24.27 7.65 -12.26
C ASP A 512 25.47 8.05 -13.15
N HIS A 513 26.70 7.81 -12.72
CA HIS A 513 27.90 8.17 -13.48
C HIS A 513 28.03 7.46 -14.84
N HIS A 514 27.33 6.33 -15.04
CA HIS A 514 27.29 5.65 -16.34
C HIS A 514 26.41 6.41 -17.34
N THR A 515 25.32 7.02 -16.85
CA THR A 515 24.33 7.77 -17.63
C THR A 515 24.62 9.28 -17.69
N ASN A 516 25.44 9.82 -16.77
CA ASN A 516 25.80 11.24 -16.69
C ASN A 516 26.84 11.75 -17.71
N LYS A 517 27.13 11.00 -18.78
CA LYS A 517 28.14 11.40 -19.77
C LYS A 517 27.83 12.76 -20.43
N GLY A 518 26.55 13.07 -20.65
CA GLY A 518 26.12 14.36 -21.20
C GLY A 518 26.34 15.52 -20.22
N TYR A 519 25.99 15.34 -18.94
CA TYR A 519 26.12 16.38 -17.92
C TYR A 519 27.58 16.71 -17.57
N ARG A 520 28.50 15.74 -17.65
CA ARG A 520 29.92 15.92 -17.27
C ARG A 520 30.70 16.93 -18.12
N LYS A 521 30.19 17.30 -19.30
CA LYS A 521 30.78 18.36 -20.14
C LYS A 521 30.63 19.73 -19.46
N HIS A 522 29.43 20.01 -18.94
CA HIS A 522 29.03 21.31 -18.39
C HIS A 522 29.12 21.38 -16.87
N VAL A 523 28.71 20.31 -16.17
CA VAL A 523 28.74 20.20 -14.71
C VAL A 523 29.96 19.41 -14.27
N LYS A 524 30.68 19.93 -13.27
CA LYS A 524 31.89 19.31 -12.72
C LYS A 524 31.54 18.36 -11.58
N PHE A 525 32.23 17.22 -11.56
CA PHE A 525 32.10 16.16 -10.55
C PHE A 525 33.49 15.80 -10.05
N GLN A 526 33.64 15.58 -8.75
CA GLN A 526 34.92 15.18 -8.17
C GLN A 526 35.10 13.65 -8.29
N LYS A 527 36.27 13.23 -8.78
CA LYS A 527 36.54 11.80 -9.07
C LYS A 527 36.73 10.90 -7.86
N LYS A 528 37.24 11.49 -6.80
CA LYS A 528 37.63 10.82 -5.54
C LYS A 528 37.65 11.88 -4.45
N ALA A 529 37.34 11.53 -3.23
CA ALA A 529 37.52 12.38 -2.06
C ALA A 529 38.98 12.84 -1.85
N GLY A 530 39.12 13.98 -1.18
CA GLY A 530 40.40 14.61 -0.84
C GLY A 530 40.78 15.78 -1.76
N GLN A 531 41.75 16.57 -1.30
CA GLN A 531 42.12 17.85 -1.89
C GLN A 531 42.66 17.76 -3.32
N THR A 532 43.38 16.69 -3.67
CA THR A 532 44.07 16.54 -4.96
C THR A 532 43.11 16.46 -6.14
N SER A 533 41.90 15.96 -5.91
CA SER A 533 40.84 15.79 -6.91
C SER A 533 39.76 16.87 -6.81
N GLY A 534 39.88 17.80 -5.87
CA GLY A 534 38.98 18.93 -5.69
C GLY A 534 39.43 20.19 -6.42
N LEU A 535 38.87 21.31 -5.99
CA LEU A 535 39.19 22.65 -6.46
C LEU A 535 40.21 23.27 -5.49
N SER A 536 41.30 23.83 -6.00
CA SER A 536 42.23 24.62 -5.18
C SER A 536 42.54 25.93 -5.87
N PHE A 537 42.58 27.03 -5.14
CA PHE A 537 42.84 28.33 -5.73
C PHE A 537 43.51 29.29 -4.76
N LEU A 538 44.22 30.26 -5.32
CA LEU A 538 44.82 31.37 -4.59
C LEU A 538 43.86 32.56 -4.66
N VAL A 539 43.65 33.24 -3.53
CA VAL A 539 42.95 34.52 -3.48
C VAL A 539 43.90 35.66 -3.13
N ASN A 540 43.76 36.80 -3.81
CA ASN A 540 44.54 38.01 -3.56
C ASN A 540 43.72 39.09 -2.85
N THR A 541 44.01 39.34 -1.57
CA THR A 541 43.22 40.26 -0.75
C THR A 541 43.28 41.69 -1.27
N ASP A 542 44.41 42.13 -1.82
CA ASP A 542 44.61 43.52 -2.26
C ASP A 542 44.17 44.55 -1.21
N ALA A 543 44.77 44.43 -0.01
CA ALA A 543 44.36 45.20 1.17
C ALA A 543 44.44 46.73 1.00
N ASN A 544 45.28 47.21 0.09
CA ASN A 544 45.47 48.64 -0.18
C ASN A 544 44.27 49.25 -0.92
N GLU A 545 43.52 48.43 -1.66
CA GLU A 545 42.33 48.86 -2.42
C GLU A 545 41.04 48.80 -1.60
N TYR A 546 41.11 48.49 -0.29
CA TYR A 546 39.93 48.47 0.58
C TYR A 546 39.34 49.87 0.74
N PHE A 547 38.07 50.00 0.34
CA PHE A 547 37.30 51.22 0.52
C PHE A 547 36.11 51.00 1.46
N CYS A 548 35.32 49.96 1.16
CA CYS A 548 34.06 49.70 1.81
C CYS A 548 33.88 48.19 1.97
N ALA A 549 33.74 47.74 3.21
CA ALA A 549 33.72 46.32 3.55
C ALA A 549 32.41 45.90 4.21
N ASN A 550 32.04 44.63 4.01
CA ASN A 550 30.86 44.05 4.68
C ASN A 550 31.03 43.78 6.16
N HIS A 551 32.28 43.62 6.57
CA HIS A 551 32.68 43.30 7.92
C HIS A 551 33.94 44.10 8.26
N ASP A 552 34.25 44.18 9.54
CA ASP A 552 35.43 44.91 10.04
C ASP A 552 36.77 44.21 9.69
N SER A 553 36.73 43.02 9.05
CA SER A 553 37.88 42.18 8.73
C SER A 553 38.28 42.24 7.25
N PHE A 554 39.59 42.23 6.99
CA PHE A 554 40.15 41.97 5.66
C PHE A 554 40.06 40.48 5.27
N GLY A 555 39.92 40.19 3.99
CA GLY A 555 40.00 38.84 3.43
C GLY A 555 38.87 38.52 2.45
N PHE A 556 38.57 37.23 2.31
CA PHE A 556 37.52 36.73 1.40
C PHE A 556 36.46 35.96 2.17
N ARG A 557 35.36 35.67 1.49
CA ARG A 557 34.40 34.65 1.90
C ARG A 557 34.15 33.68 0.77
N VAL A 558 33.99 32.41 1.11
CA VAL A 558 33.66 31.33 0.18
C VAL A 558 32.39 30.61 0.63
N HIS A 559 31.49 30.34 -0.30
CA HIS A 559 30.26 29.62 -0.05
C HIS A 559 30.07 28.51 -1.08
N ALA A 560 29.79 27.30 -0.59
CA ALA A 560 29.48 26.13 -1.42
C ALA A 560 27.97 25.91 -1.42
N HIS A 561 27.33 26.02 -2.58
CA HIS A 561 25.88 25.96 -2.72
C HIS A 561 25.42 25.11 -3.89
N SER A 562 24.10 24.93 -4.03
CA SER A 562 23.50 24.22 -5.15
C SER A 562 23.73 24.94 -6.47
N LEU A 563 23.83 24.20 -7.58
CA LEU A 563 24.11 24.76 -8.91
C LEU A 563 22.98 25.66 -9.44
N VAL A 564 21.76 25.49 -8.93
CA VAL A 564 20.52 26.18 -9.36
C VAL A 564 20.03 27.22 -8.34
N GLU A 565 20.91 27.68 -7.46
CA GLU A 565 20.60 28.67 -6.42
C GLU A 565 21.57 29.86 -6.53
N VAL A 566 21.10 31.03 -6.14
CA VAL A 566 21.97 32.20 -5.92
C VAL A 566 22.71 32.04 -4.60
N SER A 567 23.94 32.54 -4.55
CA SER A 567 24.79 32.43 -3.36
C SER A 567 24.57 33.58 -2.39
N HIS A 568 24.31 33.27 -1.11
CA HIS A 568 24.21 34.24 -0.01
C HIS A 568 25.50 34.22 0.82
N VAL A 569 26.55 34.85 0.28
CA VAL A 569 27.91 34.76 0.83
C VAL A 569 28.07 35.63 2.08
N ALA A 570 27.29 36.71 2.21
CA ALA A 570 27.34 37.56 3.40
C ALA A 570 26.85 36.80 4.65
N GLU A 571 25.79 36.00 4.50
CA GLU A 571 25.16 35.28 5.61
C GLU A 571 25.79 33.90 5.87
N PHE A 572 25.99 33.08 4.83
CA PHE A 572 26.43 31.68 4.96
C PHE A 572 27.87 31.42 4.50
N GLY A 573 28.58 32.45 4.01
CA GLY A 573 29.96 32.31 3.54
C GLY A 573 30.97 32.10 4.67
N VAL A 574 31.93 31.20 4.43
CA VAL A 574 33.06 30.92 5.32
C VAL A 574 34.17 31.94 5.08
N ALA A 575 34.65 32.58 6.15
CA ALA A 575 35.70 33.60 6.06
C ALA A 575 37.09 33.00 5.78
N ILE A 576 37.83 33.67 4.91
CA ILE A 576 39.21 33.37 4.52
C ILE A 576 40.08 34.51 5.04
N ALA A 577 40.89 34.22 6.05
CA ALA A 577 41.85 35.18 6.56
C ALA A 577 43.00 35.39 5.56
N PRO A 578 43.57 36.59 5.45
CA PRO A 578 44.79 36.81 4.66
C PRO A 578 45.99 36.01 5.21
N ASN A 579 46.97 35.68 4.36
CA ASN A 579 48.15 34.89 4.74
C ASN A 579 47.82 33.54 5.39
N SER A 580 46.75 32.88 4.91
CA SER A 580 46.34 31.58 5.44
C SER A 580 46.15 30.55 4.32
N GLU A 581 46.30 29.28 4.69
CA GLU A 581 45.95 28.13 3.89
C GLU A 581 44.71 27.48 4.51
N LEU A 582 43.66 27.34 3.71
CA LEU A 582 42.34 26.93 4.14
C LEU A 582 41.96 25.59 3.50
N PHE A 583 41.42 24.68 4.29
CA PHE A 583 40.91 23.39 3.82
C PHE A 583 39.43 23.28 4.16
N LEU A 584 38.60 23.32 3.12
CA LEU A 584 37.16 23.22 3.16
C LEU A 584 36.74 21.81 2.74
N SER A 585 36.57 20.93 3.73
CA SER A 585 36.10 19.57 3.52
C SER A 585 34.57 19.54 3.47
N LEU A 586 34.02 19.23 2.32
CA LEU A 586 32.59 19.21 2.05
C LEU A 586 31.97 17.85 2.36
N GLN A 587 30.78 17.88 2.94
CA GLN A 587 29.86 16.76 3.09
C GLN A 587 28.56 17.09 2.36
N ALA A 588 28.22 16.30 1.33
CA ALA A 588 26.98 16.46 0.60
C ALA A 588 25.83 15.73 1.31
N GLU A 589 24.73 16.45 1.56
CA GLU A 589 23.47 15.90 2.02
C GLU A 589 22.48 15.86 0.86
N VAL A 590 22.33 14.69 0.25
CA VAL A 590 21.43 14.49 -0.89
C VAL A 590 20.07 14.04 -0.37
N THR A 591 19.01 14.75 -0.73
CA THR A 591 17.63 14.34 -0.50
C THR A 591 16.96 14.01 -1.82
N LYS A 592 16.40 12.80 -1.94
CA LYS A 592 15.66 12.32 -3.11
C LYS A 592 14.26 11.88 -2.71
N SER A 593 13.29 12.02 -3.60
CA SER A 593 11.92 11.55 -3.41
C SER A 593 11.61 10.41 -4.37
N GLU A 594 10.95 9.35 -3.89
CA GLU A 594 10.47 8.27 -4.76
C GLU A 594 9.47 8.80 -5.81
N LYS A 595 9.44 8.18 -6.99
CA LYS A 595 8.58 8.62 -8.11
C LYS A 595 7.09 8.67 -7.73
N ALA A 596 6.63 7.75 -6.87
CA ALA A 596 5.26 7.71 -6.39
C ALA A 596 4.85 8.93 -5.53
N ILE A 597 5.80 9.68 -4.97
CA ILE A 597 5.52 10.93 -4.23
C ILE A 597 5.13 12.06 -5.20
N ARG A 598 5.59 11.99 -6.45
CA ARG A 598 5.29 13.03 -7.45
C ARG A 598 3.80 13.13 -7.77
N ASP A 599 3.09 12.01 -7.71
CA ASP A 599 1.63 11.97 -7.92
C ASP A 599 0.83 12.41 -6.69
N MET A 600 1.47 12.60 -5.53
CA MET A 600 0.82 13.05 -4.31
C MET A 600 0.58 14.57 -4.33
N ASN A 601 -0.62 15.00 -3.92
CA ASN A 601 -0.92 16.43 -3.76
C ASN A 601 0.10 17.12 -2.84
N VAL A 602 0.56 18.31 -3.26
CA VAL A 602 1.53 19.17 -2.58
C VAL A 602 1.20 19.35 -1.10
N GLU A 603 -0.06 19.57 -0.73
CA GLU A 603 -0.45 19.77 0.69
C GLU A 603 -0.17 18.56 1.57
N ARG A 604 -0.21 17.35 0.99
CA ARG A 604 0.09 16.11 1.70
C ARG A 604 1.59 15.84 1.77
N ARG A 605 2.32 16.05 0.67
CA ARG A 605 3.78 15.80 0.61
C ARG A 605 4.65 16.96 1.14
N LYS A 606 4.08 18.15 1.29
CA LYS A 606 4.69 19.38 1.83
C LYS A 606 6.00 19.80 1.13
N CYS A 607 6.14 19.50 -0.16
CA CYS A 607 7.29 19.92 -0.97
C CYS A 607 6.90 20.11 -2.44
N TYR A 608 7.71 20.90 -3.14
CA TYR A 608 7.62 21.08 -4.59
C TYR A 608 8.84 20.47 -5.30
N TYR A 609 8.60 19.90 -6.48
CA TYR A 609 9.66 19.59 -7.45
C TYR A 609 10.10 20.87 -8.18
N SER A 610 11.26 20.82 -8.85
CA SER A 610 11.87 22.00 -9.48
C SER A 610 11.00 22.67 -10.55
N ASP A 611 10.04 21.94 -11.13
CA ASP A 611 9.21 22.34 -12.27
C ASP A 611 7.71 22.57 -11.93
N GLU A 612 7.28 22.35 -10.68
CA GLU A 612 5.86 22.39 -10.33
C GLU A 612 5.36 23.77 -9.90
N HIS A 613 6.18 24.53 -9.17
CA HIS A 613 5.82 25.87 -8.73
C HIS A 613 6.65 26.89 -9.50
N ARG A 614 6.01 27.54 -10.47
CA ARG A 614 6.68 28.51 -11.33
C ARG A 614 6.95 29.79 -10.54
N LEU A 615 8.22 30.13 -10.44
CA LEU A 615 8.69 31.44 -9.98
C LEU A 615 8.70 32.43 -11.16
N ASP A 616 8.44 33.70 -10.87
CA ASP A 616 8.39 34.76 -11.88
C ASP A 616 9.80 35.16 -12.32
N SER A 617 10.72 35.21 -11.37
CA SER A 617 12.08 35.68 -11.60
C SER A 617 13.10 34.57 -11.77
N PHE A 618 12.80 33.35 -11.28
CA PHE A 618 13.70 32.19 -11.38
C PHE A 618 13.16 31.13 -12.33
N THR A 619 14.08 30.47 -13.04
CA THR A 619 13.74 29.34 -13.92
C THR A 619 13.40 28.09 -13.11
N PHE A 620 14.15 27.84 -12.03
CA PHE A 620 14.06 26.65 -11.20
C PHE A 620 13.45 26.96 -9.84
N TYR A 621 12.46 26.16 -9.44
CA TYR A 621 11.99 26.20 -8.07
C TYR A 621 13.00 25.57 -7.12
N THR A 622 13.47 26.36 -6.16
CA THR A 622 14.05 25.87 -4.91
C THR A 622 13.43 26.65 -3.77
N ALA A 623 13.47 26.09 -2.56
CA ALA A 623 13.04 26.83 -1.38
C ALA A 623 13.80 28.16 -1.25
N SER A 624 15.12 28.18 -1.53
CA SER A 624 15.93 29.41 -1.49
C SER A 624 15.47 30.45 -2.52
N ASN A 625 15.31 30.05 -3.79
CA ASN A 625 14.89 30.96 -4.86
C ASN A 625 13.48 31.53 -4.62
N CYS A 626 12.57 30.72 -4.06
CA CYS A 626 11.23 31.17 -3.67
C CYS A 626 11.30 32.21 -2.56
N LEU A 627 12.15 31.98 -1.55
CA LEU A 627 12.34 32.93 -0.46
C LEU A 627 12.93 34.24 -0.97
N ASP A 628 13.92 34.22 -1.86
CA ASP A 628 14.48 35.43 -2.45
C ASP A 628 13.43 36.27 -3.20
N GLN A 629 12.58 35.61 -4.00
CA GLN A 629 11.49 36.29 -4.69
C GLN A 629 10.49 36.88 -3.70
N CYS A 630 10.02 36.09 -2.72
CA CYS A 630 9.09 36.54 -1.69
C CYS A 630 9.64 37.73 -0.90
N LEU A 631 10.89 37.68 -0.45
CA LEU A 631 11.51 38.76 0.31
C LEU A 631 11.65 40.03 -0.52
N SER A 632 11.99 39.90 -1.81
CA SER A 632 12.03 41.03 -2.72
C SER A 632 10.65 41.64 -2.95
N GLU A 633 9.58 40.84 -3.05
CA GLU A 633 8.20 41.33 -3.13
C GLU A 633 7.77 42.06 -1.85
N GLU A 634 8.13 41.55 -0.67
CA GLU A 634 7.80 42.20 0.61
C GLU A 634 8.52 43.55 0.76
N ILE A 635 9.76 43.66 0.30
CA ILE A 635 10.48 44.95 0.24
C ILE A 635 9.80 45.88 -0.77
N ALA A 636 9.43 45.39 -1.94
CA ALA A 636 8.75 46.19 -2.96
C ALA A 636 7.40 46.74 -2.45
N LYS A 637 6.57 45.91 -1.78
CA LYS A 637 5.29 46.33 -1.19
C LYS A 637 5.47 47.34 -0.05
N GLY A 638 6.47 47.13 0.81
CA GLY A 638 6.69 47.96 2.00
C GLY A 638 7.40 49.28 1.73
N CYS A 639 8.32 49.29 0.77
CA CYS A 639 9.27 50.39 0.55
C CYS A 639 9.24 50.97 -0.86
N ASN A 640 8.42 50.41 -1.76
CA ASN A 640 8.36 50.78 -3.18
C ASN A 640 9.74 50.78 -3.86
N CYS A 641 10.62 49.85 -3.45
CA CYS A 641 11.95 49.69 -4.02
C CYS A 641 12.40 48.23 -4.00
N ILE A 642 13.38 47.87 -4.84
CA ILE A 642 14.02 46.55 -4.86
C ILE A 642 15.51 46.71 -4.55
N ARG A 643 16.06 45.78 -3.77
CA ARG A 643 17.50 45.75 -3.50
C ARG A 643 18.28 45.34 -4.76
N PHE A 644 19.43 45.96 -4.99
CA PHE A 644 20.30 45.65 -6.14
C PHE A 644 20.73 44.18 -6.23
N ASP A 645 21.04 43.54 -5.11
CA ASP A 645 21.41 42.11 -5.08
C ASP A 645 20.23 41.16 -5.32
N LEU A 646 19.01 41.65 -5.04
CA LEU A 646 17.74 40.97 -5.28
C LEU A 646 17.01 41.57 -6.49
N ALA A 647 17.75 42.11 -7.48
CA ALA A 647 17.21 42.72 -8.70
C ALA A 647 16.55 41.66 -9.61
N LEU A 648 15.44 41.13 -9.13
CA LEU A 648 14.62 40.12 -9.74
C LEU A 648 13.60 40.84 -10.62
N LYS A 649 13.58 40.52 -11.91
CA LYS A 649 12.56 41.08 -12.82
C LYS A 649 11.23 40.42 -12.50
N PHE A 650 10.27 41.22 -12.03
CA PHE A 650 8.91 40.78 -11.78
C PHE A 650 8.07 40.94 -13.05
N SER A 651 7.29 39.92 -13.41
CA SER A 651 6.37 39.98 -14.54
C SER A 651 5.04 40.67 -14.19
N SER A 652 4.82 41.01 -12.91
CA SER A 652 3.57 41.58 -12.42
C SER A 652 3.50 43.09 -12.68
N VAL A 653 2.37 43.53 -13.24
CA VAL A 653 1.99 44.94 -13.47
C VAL A 653 2.09 45.79 -12.19
N GLU A 654 1.93 45.16 -11.02
CA GLU A 654 2.00 45.82 -9.71
C GLU A 654 3.38 46.43 -9.39
N PHE A 655 4.46 45.96 -10.03
CA PHE A 655 5.83 46.40 -9.76
C PHE A 655 6.51 47.14 -10.93
N GLU A 656 5.73 47.60 -11.92
CA GLU A 656 6.25 48.22 -13.16
C GLU A 656 7.00 49.56 -12.90
N ASN A 657 6.64 50.28 -11.83
CA ASN A 657 7.21 51.58 -11.43
C ASN A 657 8.12 51.51 -10.18
N VAL A 658 8.56 50.32 -9.78
CA VAL A 658 9.43 50.16 -8.60
C VAL A 658 10.87 50.56 -8.95
N THR A 659 11.53 51.29 -8.06
CA THR A 659 12.92 51.73 -8.25
C THR A 659 13.91 50.85 -7.50
N TYR A 660 15.21 50.97 -7.80
CA TYR A 660 16.22 50.45 -6.88
C TYR A 660 16.16 51.21 -5.55
N CYS A 661 16.41 50.51 -4.44
CA CYS A 661 16.40 51.14 -3.12
C CYS A 661 17.52 52.19 -3.01
N GLU A 662 17.15 53.46 -2.87
CA GLU A 662 18.09 54.57 -2.69
C GLU A 662 17.77 55.34 -1.40
N GLY A 663 18.80 55.81 -0.68
CA GLY A 663 18.67 56.73 0.46
C GLY A 663 17.66 56.26 1.55
N PRO A 664 16.56 56.99 1.82
CA PRO A 664 15.54 56.60 2.81
C PRO A 664 14.86 55.26 2.52
N ALA A 665 14.66 54.89 1.25
CA ALA A 665 14.01 53.63 0.87
C ALA A 665 14.88 52.42 1.26
N PHE A 666 16.20 52.59 1.25
CA PHE A 666 17.13 51.59 1.77
C PHE A 666 16.97 51.34 3.28
N LYS A 667 16.82 52.41 4.08
CA LYS A 667 16.54 52.28 5.53
C LYS A 667 15.23 51.52 5.76
N CYS A 668 14.22 51.75 4.93
CA CYS A 668 12.98 50.98 4.95
C CYS A 668 13.24 49.49 4.65
N ALA A 669 13.95 49.16 3.57
CA ALA A 669 14.26 47.77 3.21
C ALA A 669 14.98 47.02 4.35
N LYS A 670 15.90 47.69 5.05
CA LYS A 670 16.58 47.16 6.24
C LYS A 670 15.62 46.89 7.40
N LEU A 671 14.63 47.77 7.62
CA LEU A 671 13.59 47.56 8.64
C LEU A 671 12.67 46.38 8.29
N VAL A 672 12.29 46.24 7.02
CA VAL A 672 11.50 45.09 6.53
C VAL A 672 12.27 43.79 6.77
N MET A 673 13.53 43.71 6.34
CA MET A 673 14.38 42.54 6.58
C MET A 673 14.59 42.27 8.07
N GLY A 674 14.77 43.31 8.89
CA GLY A 674 14.85 43.16 10.34
C GLY A 674 13.56 42.66 10.99
N ASN A 675 12.40 42.98 10.41
CA ASN A 675 11.11 42.41 10.83
C ASN A 675 11.00 40.93 10.42
N VAL A 676 11.45 40.59 9.21
CA VAL A 676 11.51 39.20 8.73
C VAL A 676 12.33 38.33 9.67
N SER A 677 13.52 38.79 10.07
CA SER A 677 14.36 38.05 11.03
C SER A 677 13.72 37.88 12.41
N LYS A 678 12.84 38.80 12.83
CA LYS A 678 12.14 38.73 14.14
C LYS A 678 10.92 37.82 14.12
N VAL A 679 10.12 37.89 13.07
CA VAL A 679 8.87 37.11 12.94
C VAL A 679 9.17 35.69 12.44
N GLY A 680 10.16 35.55 11.56
CA GLY A 680 10.54 34.30 10.92
C GLY A 680 10.03 34.22 9.48
N THR A 681 10.91 33.74 8.59
CA THR A 681 10.69 33.68 7.15
C THR A 681 9.51 32.78 6.76
N GLU A 682 9.29 31.65 7.47
CA GLU A 682 8.19 30.73 7.18
C GLU A 682 6.80 31.35 7.40
N ILE A 683 6.67 32.32 8.31
CA ILE A 683 5.40 33.00 8.59
C ILE A 683 5.09 34.02 7.51
N ILE A 684 6.11 34.73 7.03
CA ILE A 684 5.98 35.80 6.02
C ILE A 684 5.84 35.20 4.61
N CYS A 685 6.55 34.10 4.34
CA CYS A 685 6.55 33.41 3.05
C CYS A 685 5.97 31.99 3.16
N PRO A 686 4.67 31.82 3.53
CA PRO A 686 4.09 30.51 3.81
C PRO A 686 3.89 29.62 2.56
N HIS A 687 3.95 30.23 1.38
CA HIS A 687 3.82 29.56 0.09
C HIS A 687 5.12 28.84 -0.34
N CYS A 688 6.28 29.28 0.17
CA CYS A 688 7.56 28.63 -0.12
C CYS A 688 7.68 27.32 0.66
N LYS A 689 7.42 26.19 0.00
CA LYS A 689 7.62 24.85 0.57
C LYS A 689 9.04 24.34 0.30
N PRO A 690 9.57 23.43 1.13
CA PRO A 690 10.85 22.76 0.86
C PRO A 690 10.92 22.11 -0.53
N THR A 691 12.10 22.04 -1.13
CA THR A 691 12.31 21.29 -2.39
C THR A 691 12.22 19.78 -2.15
N CYS A 692 11.60 19.03 -3.07
CA CYS A 692 11.44 17.57 -2.96
C CYS A 692 12.76 16.82 -3.20
N ASN A 693 13.54 17.23 -4.22
CA ASN A 693 14.91 16.76 -4.40
C ASN A 693 15.86 17.94 -4.25
N LYS A 694 16.91 17.78 -3.45
CA LYS A 694 17.92 18.82 -3.22
C LYS A 694 19.26 18.22 -2.83
N ILE A 695 20.31 19.00 -3.04
CA ILE A 695 21.63 18.74 -2.46
C ILE A 695 22.00 19.93 -1.61
N GLU A 696 22.38 19.68 -0.36
CA GLU A 696 22.96 20.68 0.54
C GLU A 696 24.42 20.31 0.79
N TYR A 697 25.29 21.32 0.91
CA TYR A 697 26.73 21.12 1.13
C TYR A 697 27.12 21.69 2.47
N ILE A 698 27.51 20.82 3.39
CA ILE A 698 28.01 21.22 4.70
C ILE A 698 29.53 21.28 4.61
N ALA A 699 30.09 22.44 4.94
CA ALA A 699 31.52 22.67 4.87
C ALA A 699 32.18 22.59 6.26
N GLN A 700 33.18 21.73 6.40
CA GLN A 700 34.03 21.66 7.58
C GLN A 700 35.32 22.43 7.31
N LEU A 701 35.60 23.41 8.16
CA LEU A 701 36.72 24.32 8.02
C LEU A 701 37.91 23.87 8.86
N SER A 702 39.09 23.86 8.25
CA SER A 702 40.37 23.91 8.96
C SER A 702 41.30 24.91 8.29
N SER A 703 42.14 25.58 9.07
CA SER A 703 43.03 26.63 8.56
C SER A 703 44.39 26.61 9.25
N LEU A 704 45.41 26.97 8.48
CA LEU A 704 46.79 27.13 8.92
C LEU A 704 47.31 28.48 8.43
N ARG A 705 48.29 29.05 9.14
CA ARG A 705 48.97 30.26 8.68
C ARG A 705 50.01 29.90 7.62
N LEU A 706 50.08 30.66 6.54
CA LEU A 706 51.13 30.52 5.55
C LEU A 706 52.49 30.88 6.19
N ARG A 707 53.53 30.20 5.74
CA ARG A 707 54.90 30.50 6.18
C ARG A 707 55.29 31.90 5.73
N GLU A 708 56.10 32.58 6.52
CA GLU A 708 56.53 33.96 6.22
C GLU A 708 57.48 34.05 5.02
N ASP A 709 58.15 32.96 4.66
CA ASP A 709 59.00 32.84 3.47
C ASP A 709 58.24 32.37 2.22
N PHE A 710 56.91 32.26 2.30
CA PHE A 710 56.08 31.91 1.15
C PHE A 710 55.98 33.08 0.17
N THR A 711 56.75 32.98 -0.93
CA THR A 711 56.68 33.94 -2.05
C THR A 711 56.06 33.28 -3.26
N ILE A 712 55.03 33.90 -3.83
CA ILE A 712 54.43 33.47 -5.08
C ILE A 712 55.17 34.18 -6.21
N ARG A 713 55.81 33.41 -7.09
CA ARG A 713 56.32 33.92 -8.36
C ARG A 713 55.31 33.57 -9.43
N VAL A 714 54.79 34.62 -10.06
CA VAL A 714 53.85 34.52 -11.17
C VAL A 714 54.71 34.64 -12.43
N GLU A 715 55.01 33.50 -13.09
CA GLU A 715 55.71 33.49 -14.38
C GLU A 715 54.76 34.09 -15.43
N LEU A 716 55.06 35.31 -15.89
CA LEU A 716 54.42 35.90 -17.07
C LEU A 716 54.95 35.18 -18.32
N ASP A 717 54.08 34.93 -19.30
CA ASP A 717 54.48 34.37 -20.59
C ASP A 717 55.57 35.25 -21.23
N GLU A 718 56.58 34.61 -21.82
CA GLU A 718 57.88 35.17 -22.24
C GLU A 718 57.85 36.20 -23.41
N GLU A 719 56.74 36.88 -23.68
CA GLU A 719 56.63 37.81 -24.84
C GLU A 719 56.90 39.29 -24.53
N ASP A 720 57.05 39.70 -23.27
CA ASP A 720 57.43 41.08 -22.91
C ASP A 720 58.95 41.19 -22.61
N GLU A 721 59.78 41.01 -23.64
CA GLU A 721 61.18 41.47 -23.62
C GLU A 721 61.23 43.01 -23.62
N GLY A 722 61.17 43.62 -22.44
CA GLY A 722 61.37 45.08 -22.38
C GLY A 722 60.94 45.83 -21.13
N ASN A 723 60.68 45.18 -20.00
CA ASN A 723 60.76 45.87 -18.71
C ASN A 723 60.97 44.85 -17.59
N THR A 724 61.79 45.22 -16.63
CA THR A 724 62.24 44.42 -15.47
C THR A 724 61.20 43.41 -14.95
N PRO A 725 61.58 42.13 -14.70
CA PRO A 725 60.69 41.17 -14.04
C PRO A 725 60.64 41.52 -12.56
N ASP A 726 59.79 42.48 -12.19
CA ASP A 726 59.34 42.62 -10.82
C ASP A 726 58.50 41.36 -10.55
N ASN A 727 59.15 40.34 -9.99
CA ASN A 727 58.50 39.13 -9.49
C ASN A 727 57.43 39.56 -8.48
N PHE A 728 56.18 39.69 -8.91
CA PHE A 728 55.08 40.16 -8.07
C PHE A 728 54.78 39.14 -6.97
N VAL A 729 55.39 39.33 -5.80
CA VAL A 729 54.91 38.74 -4.54
C VAL A 729 53.64 39.49 -4.18
N ARG A 730 52.47 38.87 -4.33
CA ARG A 730 51.21 39.48 -3.86
C ARG A 730 51.18 39.40 -2.33
N PRO A 731 51.37 40.50 -1.58
CA PRO A 731 51.29 40.46 -0.13
C PRO A 731 49.86 40.09 0.29
N ASN A 732 49.70 39.31 1.35
CA ASN A 732 48.39 38.96 1.92
C ASN A 732 47.53 38.03 1.04
N ALA A 733 48.16 37.20 0.21
CA ALA A 733 47.49 36.12 -0.51
C ALA A 733 47.15 34.94 0.41
N SER A 734 46.12 34.18 0.07
CA SER A 734 45.70 32.98 0.80
C SER A 734 45.38 31.84 -0.17
N ILE A 735 45.59 30.60 0.26
CA ILE A 735 45.30 29.39 -0.52
C ILE A 735 44.02 28.76 0.04
N VAL A 736 43.13 28.32 -0.84
CA VAL A 736 41.88 27.66 -0.46
C VAL A 736 41.76 26.35 -1.21
N HIS A 737 41.50 25.27 -0.46
CA HIS A 737 41.21 23.94 -0.97
C HIS A 737 39.76 23.59 -0.68
N VAL A 738 38.97 23.24 -1.70
CA VAL A 738 37.57 22.81 -1.58
C VAL A 738 37.44 21.41 -2.16
N PHE A 739 36.99 20.45 -1.36
CA PHE A 739 36.92 19.04 -1.78
C PHE A 739 35.90 18.25 -0.95
N PHE A 740 35.35 17.17 -1.50
CA PHE A 740 34.59 16.20 -0.70
C PHE A 740 35.49 15.43 0.26
N GLY A 741 35.09 15.35 1.53
CA GLY A 741 35.84 14.64 2.57
C GLY A 741 35.72 13.11 2.53
N SER A 742 34.66 12.57 1.92
CA SER A 742 34.37 11.14 1.82
C SER A 742 34.03 10.72 0.39
N ASP A 743 34.43 9.52 -0.03
CA ASP A 743 34.17 9.02 -1.40
C ASP A 743 32.69 8.71 -1.66
N ASN A 744 31.92 8.61 -0.59
CA ASN A 744 30.55 8.11 -0.56
C ASN A 744 29.69 8.93 0.39
N VAL A 745 28.39 9.04 0.08
CA VAL A 745 27.37 9.71 0.90
C VAL A 745 26.11 8.85 1.03
N TYR A 746 25.42 8.98 2.17
CA TYR A 746 24.12 8.37 2.38
C TYR A 746 23.02 9.34 1.97
N SER A 747 22.29 9.01 0.91
CA SER A 747 21.15 9.81 0.46
C SER A 747 19.95 9.63 1.40
N ARG A 748 19.27 10.73 1.74
CA ARG A 748 17.96 10.73 2.40
C ARG A 748 16.88 10.51 1.35
N VAL A 749 16.05 9.49 1.53
CA VAL A 749 14.96 9.15 0.61
C VAL A 749 13.62 9.41 1.29
N ARG A 750 12.80 10.24 0.65
CA ARG A 750 11.40 10.43 0.97
C ARG A 750 10.60 9.32 0.29
N LYS A 751 9.81 8.59 1.08
CA LYS A 751 8.93 7.52 0.59
C LYS A 751 7.57 7.59 1.29
N ASN A 752 6.58 6.94 0.71
CA ASN A 752 5.28 6.81 1.36
C ASN A 752 5.43 6.01 2.67
N MET A 753 4.84 6.51 3.76
CA MET A 753 4.84 5.80 5.05
C MET A 753 4.01 4.52 4.97
N TYR A 754 2.91 4.59 4.23
CA TYR A 754 2.02 3.48 3.93
C TYR A 754 1.70 3.54 2.44
N ASP A 755 1.86 2.43 1.74
CA ASP A 755 1.28 2.31 0.40
C ASP A 755 -0.23 2.06 0.52
N SER A 756 -0.97 2.29 -0.57
CA SER A 756 -2.42 1.98 -0.64
C SER A 756 -2.66 0.51 -0.29
N ASN A 757 -1.75 -0.36 -0.71
CA ASN A 757 -1.77 -1.79 -0.37
C ASN A 757 -1.63 -2.03 1.14
N ASP A 758 -0.69 -1.35 1.80
CA ASP A 758 -0.48 -1.46 3.24
C ASP A 758 -1.69 -0.97 4.02
N PHE A 759 -2.32 0.13 3.57
CA PHE A 759 -3.53 0.66 4.18
C PHE A 759 -4.67 -0.36 4.18
N PHE A 760 -4.97 -0.98 3.03
CA PHE A 760 -5.99 -2.02 2.94
C PHE A 760 -5.60 -3.28 3.70
N ALA A 761 -4.32 -3.65 3.73
CA ALA A 761 -3.82 -4.79 4.49
C ALA A 761 -4.00 -4.59 6.00
N HIS A 762 -3.74 -3.39 6.53
CA HIS A 762 -3.96 -3.08 7.94
C HIS A 762 -5.43 -3.11 8.33
N ILE A 763 -6.33 -2.52 7.52
CA ILE A 763 -7.78 -2.59 7.76
C ILE A 763 -8.27 -4.03 7.68
N GLY A 764 -7.86 -4.76 6.64
CA GLY A 764 -8.22 -6.18 6.46
C GLY A 764 -7.72 -7.06 7.60
N GLY A 765 -6.49 -6.81 8.09
CA GLY A 765 -5.92 -7.50 9.24
C GLY A 765 -6.70 -7.27 10.53
N ILE A 766 -7.13 -6.04 10.81
CA ILE A 766 -7.94 -5.71 11.99
C ILE A 766 -9.32 -6.38 11.89
N LEU A 767 -10.02 -6.25 10.76
CA LEU A 767 -11.33 -6.86 10.56
C LEU A 767 -11.27 -8.40 10.59
N GLY A 768 -10.20 -8.98 10.05
CA GLY A 768 -9.92 -10.40 10.11
C GLY A 768 -9.63 -10.89 11.53
N LEU A 769 -8.84 -10.16 12.32
CA LEU A 769 -8.49 -10.54 13.69
C LEU A 769 -9.69 -10.44 14.65
N PHE A 770 -10.45 -9.34 14.61
CA PHE A 770 -11.51 -9.09 15.59
C PHE A 770 -12.86 -9.72 15.21
N LEU A 771 -13.18 -9.82 13.91
CA LEU A 771 -14.50 -10.25 13.43
C LEU A 771 -14.43 -11.48 12.51
N GLY A 772 -13.23 -11.85 12.03
CA GLY A 772 -13.03 -12.86 10.99
C GLY A 772 -13.70 -12.52 9.67
N LEU A 773 -13.90 -11.22 9.42
CA LEU A 773 -14.46 -10.74 8.17
C LEU A 773 -13.39 -10.80 7.08
N SER A 774 -13.76 -11.39 5.95
CA SER A 774 -13.00 -11.32 4.70
C SER A 774 -13.76 -10.47 3.68
N VAL A 775 -13.11 -10.10 2.57
CA VAL A 775 -13.79 -9.45 1.44
C VAL A 775 -14.99 -10.28 0.94
N ILE A 776 -14.89 -11.62 1.00
CA ILE A 776 -15.96 -12.54 0.60
C ILE A 776 -17.12 -12.49 1.60
N SER A 777 -16.85 -12.25 2.89
CA SER A 777 -17.88 -12.07 3.93
C SER A 777 -18.75 -10.84 3.68
N ALA A 778 -18.26 -9.81 2.98
CA ALA A 778 -19.04 -8.63 2.61
C ALA A 778 -20.10 -8.91 1.52
N VAL A 779 -19.97 -10.02 0.79
CA VAL A 779 -20.94 -10.45 -0.24
C VAL A 779 -22.18 -11.08 0.41
N GLU A 780 -22.07 -11.70 1.58
CA GLU A 780 -23.20 -12.34 2.28
C GLU A 780 -24.33 -11.35 2.62
N PRO A 781 -24.08 -10.18 3.25
CA PRO A 781 -25.09 -9.15 3.49
C PRO A 781 -25.69 -8.58 2.21
N ILE A 782 -24.86 -8.36 1.19
CA ILE A 782 -25.28 -7.82 -0.11
C ILE A 782 -26.24 -8.81 -0.80
N ASN A 783 -25.90 -10.09 -0.81
CA ASN A 783 -26.76 -11.14 -1.36
C ASN A 783 -28.07 -11.27 -0.58
N LEU A 784 -28.04 -11.19 0.76
CA LEU A 784 -29.25 -11.15 1.59
C LEU A 784 -30.12 -9.92 1.31
N LEU A 785 -29.50 -8.76 1.05
CA LEU A 785 -30.19 -7.53 0.70
C LEU A 785 -30.85 -7.66 -0.69
N PHE A 786 -30.10 -8.14 -1.69
CA PHE A 786 -30.62 -8.44 -3.03
C PHE A 786 -31.77 -9.44 -2.99
N TRP A 787 -31.66 -10.50 -2.18
CA TRP A 787 -32.72 -11.48 -2.01
C TRP A 787 -33.98 -10.89 -1.35
N LYS A 788 -33.82 -10.08 -0.30
CA LYS A 788 -34.95 -9.35 0.31
C LYS A 788 -35.62 -8.39 -0.66
N ILE A 789 -34.82 -7.65 -1.45
CA ILE A 789 -35.31 -6.75 -2.48
C ILE A 789 -36.07 -7.56 -3.57
N ALA A 790 -35.52 -8.68 -4.03
CA ALA A 790 -36.17 -9.58 -4.98
C ALA A 790 -37.48 -10.17 -4.44
N GLN A 791 -37.56 -10.49 -3.14
CA GLN A 791 -38.80 -10.91 -2.50
C GLN A 791 -39.86 -9.80 -2.45
N ILE A 792 -39.44 -8.54 -2.22
CA ILE A 792 -40.33 -7.38 -2.24
C ILE A 792 -40.90 -7.17 -3.65
N PHE A 793 -40.07 -7.32 -4.70
CA PHE A 793 -40.53 -7.26 -6.09
C PHE A 793 -41.40 -8.46 -6.49
N SER A 794 -41.10 -9.67 -6.01
CA SER A 794 -41.90 -10.88 -6.25
C SER A 794 -43.29 -10.80 -5.59
N LYS A 795 -43.41 -10.15 -4.42
CA LYS A 795 -44.72 -9.93 -3.76
C LYS A 795 -45.62 -8.92 -4.47
N LYS A 796 -45.09 -8.04 -5.33
CA LYS A 796 -45.91 -7.10 -6.14
C LYS A 796 -46.52 -7.72 -7.39
N SER A 797 -46.16 -8.97 -7.75
CA SER A 797 -46.62 -9.63 -8.98
C SER A 797 -47.82 -10.59 -8.81
N LYS A 798 -48.45 -10.66 -7.62
CA LYS A 798 -49.77 -11.31 -7.50
C LYS A 798 -50.86 -10.29 -7.84
N VAL A 799 -51.16 -10.19 -9.12
CA VAL A 799 -52.28 -9.41 -9.67
C VAL A 799 -53.60 -10.05 -9.24
N ASN A 800 -54.50 -9.17 -8.79
CA ASN A 800 -55.87 -9.39 -8.38
C ASN A 800 -56.75 -9.64 -9.62
N PRO A 801 -57.49 -10.76 -9.74
CA PRO A 801 -58.44 -10.94 -10.84
C PRO A 801 -59.82 -10.44 -10.39
N GLN A 802 -60.25 -9.26 -10.86
CA GLN A 802 -61.67 -8.94 -11.03
C GLN A 802 -61.90 -7.63 -11.80
N ASN A 803 -62.92 -7.67 -12.65
CA ASN A 803 -63.63 -6.61 -13.37
C ASN A 803 -63.15 -6.23 -14.78
N GLN A 804 -63.62 -7.02 -15.75
CA GLN A 804 -64.25 -6.47 -16.96
C GLN A 804 -65.29 -7.46 -17.50
N SER A 805 -66.56 -7.08 -17.42
CA SER A 805 -67.65 -7.52 -18.30
C SER A 805 -68.66 -6.34 -18.34
N PRO A 806 -69.46 -6.14 -19.40
CA PRO A 806 -70.28 -7.20 -20.01
C PRO A 806 -70.30 -7.21 -21.55
N ASP A 807 -70.49 -8.41 -22.13
CA ASP A 807 -71.55 -8.57 -23.13
C ASP A 807 -72.11 -10.01 -23.19
N THR A 808 -73.45 -10.08 -23.13
CA THR A 808 -74.42 -11.08 -23.67
C THR A 808 -74.02 -12.57 -23.82
N THR A 809 -74.79 -13.61 -23.45
CA THR A 809 -76.24 -13.81 -23.28
C THR A 809 -76.52 -15.24 -22.72
N LEU A 810 -77.72 -15.42 -22.13
CA LEU A 810 -78.54 -16.65 -22.05
C LEU A 810 -78.37 -17.66 -20.89
N ARG A 811 -79.25 -17.43 -19.90
CA ARG A 811 -80.34 -18.30 -19.41
C ARG A 811 -80.05 -19.60 -18.61
N ASN A 812 -80.63 -19.57 -17.40
CA ASN A 812 -81.37 -20.63 -16.67
C ASN A 812 -80.56 -21.86 -16.19
N ASP A 813 -80.78 -22.44 -15.00
CA ASP A 813 -81.89 -22.37 -14.05
C ASP A 813 -81.45 -22.98 -12.70
N ARG A 814 -82.13 -22.55 -11.60
CA ARG A 814 -82.45 -23.31 -10.35
C ARG A 814 -81.31 -23.71 -9.40
N SER A 815 -81.11 -22.99 -8.27
CA SER A 815 -81.83 -23.06 -6.98
C SER A 815 -81.49 -24.27 -6.09
N PHE A 816 -80.82 -24.06 -4.94
CA PHE A 816 -81.42 -24.04 -3.59
C PHE A 816 -80.35 -23.93 -2.46
N TYR A 817 -80.63 -23.03 -1.52
CA TYR A 817 -80.06 -22.78 -0.16
C TYR A 817 -79.92 -24.07 0.69
N ALA A 818 -79.15 -24.24 1.79
CA ALA A 818 -78.31 -23.44 2.72
C ALA A 818 -77.57 -24.45 3.67
N PRO A 819 -77.12 -24.09 4.90
CA PRO A 819 -75.89 -23.40 5.26
C PRO A 819 -74.91 -24.31 6.06
N SER A 820 -73.73 -23.77 6.34
CA SER A 820 -72.70 -24.35 7.23
C SER A 820 -73.24 -24.82 8.59
N PRO A 821 -72.51 -25.75 9.24
CA PRO A 821 -72.10 -25.50 10.62
C PRO A 821 -70.59 -25.63 10.85
N LYS A 822 -70.16 -24.89 11.86
CA LYS A 822 -68.81 -24.75 12.43
C LYS A 822 -68.22 -26.07 12.96
N ASN A 823 -66.88 -26.07 12.99
CA ASN A 823 -65.94 -26.92 13.73
C ASN A 823 -66.46 -27.63 14.99
N TYR A 824 -66.09 -28.90 15.15
CA TYR A 824 -65.57 -29.47 16.40
C TYR A 824 -64.57 -30.61 16.10
N TYR A 825 -63.52 -30.70 16.93
CA TYR A 825 -62.28 -31.47 16.80
C TYR A 825 -62.42 -32.99 17.04
N ALA A 826 -61.52 -33.79 16.43
CA ALA A 826 -60.88 -34.99 17.00
C ALA A 826 -59.63 -35.35 16.14
N GLU A 827 -58.44 -34.86 16.49
CA GLU A 827 -57.35 -35.61 17.14
C GLU A 827 -56.88 -36.90 16.41
N MET A 828 -55.74 -36.78 15.70
CA MET A 828 -54.75 -37.86 15.57
C MET A 828 -53.34 -37.26 15.84
N PRO A 829 -52.43 -37.95 16.55
CA PRO A 829 -51.27 -37.29 17.14
C PRO A 829 -50.14 -36.95 16.17
N ASN A 830 -49.41 -35.87 16.51
CA ASN A 830 -48.07 -35.57 16.02
C ASN A 830 -47.11 -36.76 16.27
N ALA A 831 -46.13 -36.94 15.39
CA ALA A 831 -45.03 -37.91 15.51
C ALA A 831 -44.17 -37.76 16.78
N SER A 832 -44.43 -36.76 17.63
CA SER A 832 -43.88 -36.61 18.98
C SER A 832 -44.62 -37.39 20.07
N GLN A 833 -45.67 -38.15 19.74
CA GLN A 833 -46.42 -38.99 20.69
C GLN A 833 -46.21 -40.52 20.52
N VAL A 834 -45.25 -40.96 19.71
CA VAL A 834 -44.88 -42.38 19.64
C VAL A 834 -44.02 -42.75 20.87
N PRO A 835 -44.42 -43.71 21.73
CA PRO A 835 -43.81 -43.92 23.06
C PRO A 835 -42.30 -44.24 23.08
N TRP A 836 -41.70 -44.71 21.97
CA TRP A 836 -40.26 -45.01 21.93
C TRP A 836 -39.37 -43.79 21.67
N PHE A 837 -39.91 -42.66 21.19
CA PHE A 837 -39.11 -41.44 20.96
C PHE A 837 -38.73 -40.72 22.28
N LYS A 838 -39.37 -41.07 23.40
CA LYS A 838 -39.07 -40.52 24.73
C LYS A 838 -38.05 -41.32 25.55
N ASN A 839 -37.61 -42.49 25.09
CA ASN A 839 -36.77 -43.41 25.89
C ASN A 839 -35.38 -43.71 25.29
N GLN A 840 -34.77 -42.79 24.55
CA GLN A 840 -33.38 -42.95 24.08
C GLN A 840 -32.31 -42.80 25.19
N TYR A 841 -32.69 -42.51 26.44
CA TYR A 841 -31.77 -42.50 27.59
C TYR A 841 -31.79 -43.80 28.42
N SER A 842 -32.40 -44.88 27.92
CA SER A 842 -32.42 -46.19 28.64
C SER A 842 -31.73 -47.34 27.90
N ILE A 843 -31.13 -47.09 26.74
CA ILE A 843 -30.24 -48.04 26.04
C ILE A 843 -28.76 -47.71 26.32
N PHE A 844 -28.48 -46.54 26.89
CA PHE A 844 -27.19 -46.18 27.48
C PHE A 844 -27.24 -46.44 28.99
N GLY A 845 -26.30 -47.23 29.51
CA GLY A 845 -26.26 -47.65 30.91
C GLY A 845 -26.27 -46.49 31.93
N PRO A 846 -26.57 -46.79 33.21
CA PRO A 846 -26.88 -45.78 34.22
C PRO A 846 -25.63 -45.00 34.66
N THR A 847 -25.72 -43.67 34.63
CA THR A 847 -24.87 -42.82 35.45
C THR A 847 -25.40 -42.85 36.88
N MET A 848 -24.76 -43.62 37.76
CA MET A 848 -25.05 -43.55 39.20
C MET A 848 -24.58 -42.21 39.79
N HIS A 849 -25.47 -41.61 40.58
CA HIS A 849 -25.17 -40.55 41.52
C HIS A 849 -24.07 -40.97 42.51
N GLY A 850 -22.93 -40.27 42.46
CA GLY A 850 -21.90 -40.30 43.49
C GLY A 850 -21.99 -39.07 44.38
N ASN A 851 -22.43 -39.28 45.63
CA ASN A 851 -22.34 -38.32 46.71
C ASN A 851 -20.89 -37.91 46.99
N ARG A 852 -20.75 -36.68 47.50
CA ARG A 852 -19.56 -36.08 48.11
C ARG A 852 -18.72 -37.07 48.90
N LEU A 853 -17.41 -37.06 48.67
CA LEU A 853 -16.37 -37.21 49.70
C LEU A 853 -15.06 -36.57 49.17
N HIS A 854 -14.68 -35.44 49.75
CA HIS A 854 -13.29 -34.96 49.79
C HIS A 854 -12.47 -35.92 50.69
N PRO A 855 -11.15 -36.13 50.50
CA PRO A 855 -10.17 -35.07 50.77
C PRO A 855 -8.82 -35.07 50.01
N LYS A 856 -8.19 -33.89 50.08
CA LYS A 856 -6.75 -33.58 50.13
C LYS A 856 -5.86 -33.86 48.91
N GLY A 857 -5.48 -32.76 48.26
CA GLY A 857 -4.21 -32.64 47.56
C GLY A 857 -3.05 -32.34 48.53
N HIS A 858 -1.86 -32.77 48.14
CA HIS A 858 -0.59 -32.17 48.50
C HIS A 858 0.26 -32.10 47.23
N ASP A 859 0.58 -30.86 46.85
CA ASP A 859 1.78 -30.32 46.24
C ASP A 859 2.64 -31.18 45.29
N SER A 860 2.79 -30.68 44.06
CA SER A 860 4.04 -30.82 43.30
C SER A 860 4.43 -29.48 42.67
N ILE A 861 5.50 -28.89 43.21
CA ILE A 861 6.34 -27.86 42.61
C ILE A 861 7.43 -28.52 41.74
N MET A 862 7.97 -27.75 40.79
CA MET A 862 9.13 -27.97 39.89
C MET A 862 8.81 -28.77 38.61
N SER A 863 8.84 -28.20 37.39
CA SER A 863 9.79 -27.34 36.65
C SER A 863 10.60 -28.15 35.62
N ARG A 864 10.52 -27.64 34.38
CA ARG A 864 11.60 -27.45 33.40
C ARG A 864 12.12 -28.62 32.54
N ARG A 865 12.21 -28.24 31.25
CA ARG A 865 13.11 -28.67 30.15
C ARG A 865 12.67 -29.95 29.42
N TYR A 866 12.70 -30.00 28.09
CA TYR A 866 13.52 -29.29 27.10
C TYR A 866 12.70 -28.64 25.99
#